data_AF-A0A6B1DXH8-F1
#
_entry.id   AF-A0A6B1DXH8-F1
#
_cell.length_a   1.000
_cell.length_b   1.000
_cell.length_c   1.000
_cell.angle_alpha   90.00
_cell.angle_beta   90.00
_cell.angle_gamma   90.00
#
_symmetry.space_group_name_H-M   'P 1'
#
loop_
_entity.id
_entity.type
_entity.pdbx_description
1 polymer ?
#
loop_
_entity_poly.entity_id
_entity_poly.type
_entity_poly.pdbx_seq_one_letter_code
_entity_poly.pdbx_strand_id
1 'polypeptide(L)'
;MPMLPSAKLVPVGAAAVLTGACALIQELIWVRQATLAFGLSVQAYAAVVVALLGGTALGSWLFARAMGRIHRPLLWFAGMQAALAGLALLTLLGLEQVRHLYAALAPGLGLEQGFVQALRLGLSVAVLSPIALLAGGSLPLLGRWAGQQDTQRGSALVGRLYAWETVGAAVGCGCTALILLRTLPAGAAIQLAAGLHIVAGLLALWAHRTVSMETADTSTFRRSGGTSARSGRGRRGIWLLTAYGVSGAVALGYQVVWGRVLAVFTLDAVYSFAIVLTVFLMGLSIGSGVAARRLRRHQPSLAGFGHLQLWLAALGLATVFLFYLLPLVAYEDLFGAYSLSRAILFEFLLAVFVLLPPTCLMGYLWPIVQHLAAADTDGNLGVSTGRVNAVNTLGAVAGVLATTFGLIPTAGLQGSLFLLATGSLLLGLAALVGFSLRVADPVRNLRWPAAAAILLLAGFVLRPPAVYLGFRQDPGEFMAFYAEGVDTTVAVFDVPANNIKVSFVNGRIEVPTDEISMQAFRALGHLPPLVREGAQRALMLSFGNGIATGSLDGHGIPRVDAVDLSREMLEAAEVYWEENHNVLHSPRVSLHVEDGRNFLLRTPHRYDIITADATHPANTSSWALFTHEFYESVANRLVPDGVFFQWLPFHSMSEEDFRLILRTFRTTFPHTVLWYTGGSHSIVMATPEPFGDADLQALLARIDDMPRARKDLGGSTAVAAYFALDAEQLAAYVGEGGIVRDRQVFFAPVADRVFEIAESLADAGSR
;
A
#
# COMPACT_ATOMS: atom_id res chain seq x y z
N MET A 1 -40.39 -4.42 -21.85
CA MET A 1 -40.57 -5.72 -22.53
C MET A 1 -39.37 -6.64 -22.28
N PRO A 2 -39.63 -7.82 -21.71
CA PRO A 2 -39.64 -8.02 -20.26
C PRO A 2 -38.23 -7.85 -19.69
N MET A 3 -38.12 -7.17 -18.56
CA MET A 3 -36.91 -7.28 -17.75
C MET A 3 -36.75 -8.76 -17.36
N LEU A 4 -35.52 -9.26 -17.25
CA LEU A 4 -35.26 -10.48 -16.47
C LEU A 4 -36.13 -10.43 -15.21
N PRO A 5 -36.87 -11.50 -14.85
CA PRO A 5 -37.68 -11.49 -13.64
C PRO A 5 -36.81 -10.98 -12.48
N SER A 6 -37.27 -9.94 -11.78
CA SER A 6 -36.54 -9.35 -10.64
C SER A 6 -36.11 -10.43 -9.65
N ALA A 7 -36.90 -11.50 -9.53
CA ALA A 7 -36.63 -12.70 -8.75
C ALA A 7 -35.27 -13.39 -9.03
N LYS A 8 -34.71 -13.30 -10.26
CA LYS A 8 -33.45 -13.98 -10.63
C LYS A 8 -32.22 -13.08 -10.58
N LEU A 9 -32.39 -11.82 -10.98
CA LEU A 9 -31.27 -10.89 -11.10
C LEU A 9 -30.81 -10.35 -9.74
N VAL A 10 -31.75 -10.13 -8.82
CA VAL A 10 -31.47 -9.63 -7.47
C VAL A 10 -30.54 -10.57 -6.68
N PRO A 11 -30.79 -11.88 -6.56
CA PRO A 11 -29.90 -12.74 -5.79
C PRO A 11 -28.53 -12.94 -6.41
N VAL A 12 -28.44 -13.07 -7.73
CA VAL A 12 -27.14 -13.18 -8.41
C VAL A 12 -26.36 -11.87 -8.27
N GLY A 13 -27.05 -10.73 -8.31
CA GLY A 13 -26.43 -9.44 -8.07
C GLY A 13 -25.94 -9.25 -6.64
N ALA A 14 -26.74 -9.62 -5.65
CA ALA A 14 -26.34 -9.61 -4.25
C ALA A 14 -25.16 -10.55 -4.00
N ALA A 15 -25.16 -11.75 -4.59
CA ALA A 15 -24.04 -12.67 -4.53
C ALA A 15 -22.77 -12.07 -5.15
N ALA A 16 -22.88 -11.35 -6.28
CA ALA A 16 -21.76 -10.66 -6.91
C ALA A 16 -21.19 -9.55 -5.99
N VAL A 17 -22.04 -8.71 -5.39
CA VAL A 17 -21.63 -7.68 -4.41
C VAL A 17 -20.89 -8.31 -3.24
N LEU A 18 -21.45 -9.35 -2.63
CA LEU A 18 -20.81 -10.04 -1.51
C LEU A 18 -19.46 -10.66 -1.91
N THR A 19 -19.38 -11.28 -3.09
CA THR A 19 -18.13 -11.85 -3.62
C THR A 19 -17.04 -10.79 -3.71
N GLY A 20 -17.35 -9.63 -4.28
CA GLY A 20 -16.39 -8.53 -4.39
C GLY A 20 -15.97 -7.98 -3.03
N ALA A 21 -16.92 -7.82 -2.09
CA ALA A 21 -16.61 -7.36 -0.74
C ALA A 21 -15.67 -8.31 -0.01
N CYS A 22 -15.94 -9.62 -0.06
CA CYS A 22 -15.08 -10.64 0.53
C CYS A 22 -13.67 -10.63 -0.06
N ALA A 23 -13.57 -10.52 -1.38
CA ALA A 23 -12.27 -10.51 -2.07
C ALA A 23 -11.37 -9.38 -1.54
N LEU A 24 -11.90 -8.17 -1.41
CA LEU A 24 -11.11 -7.01 -0.96
C LEU A 24 -10.86 -7.00 0.56
N ILE A 25 -11.77 -7.54 1.38
CA ILE A 25 -11.52 -7.77 2.82
C ILE A 25 -10.32 -8.71 2.99
N GLN A 26 -10.35 -9.84 2.30
CA GLN A 26 -9.29 -10.84 2.40
C GLN A 26 -7.97 -10.35 1.83
N GLU A 27 -7.98 -9.71 0.64
CA GLU A 27 -6.80 -9.15 0.00
C GLU A 27 -6.07 -8.16 0.91
N LEU A 28 -6.78 -7.19 1.50
CA LEU A 28 -6.17 -6.20 2.40
C LEU A 28 -5.56 -6.84 3.65
N ILE A 29 -6.24 -7.83 4.25
CA ILE A 29 -5.73 -8.53 5.44
C ILE A 29 -4.50 -9.37 5.07
N TRP A 30 -4.53 -10.08 3.95
CA TRP A 30 -3.41 -10.91 3.52
C TRP A 30 -2.21 -10.10 3.08
N VAL A 31 -2.41 -8.99 2.36
CA VAL A 31 -1.34 -8.05 2.03
C VAL A 31 -0.67 -7.60 3.33
N ARG A 32 -1.45 -7.16 4.32
CA ARG A 32 -0.91 -6.74 5.62
C ARG A 32 -0.14 -7.85 6.34
N GLN A 33 -0.69 -9.07 6.39
CA GLN A 33 -0.03 -10.22 7.02
C GLN A 33 1.23 -10.65 6.28
N ALA A 34 1.21 -10.57 4.95
CA ALA A 34 2.35 -10.89 4.13
C ALA A 34 3.45 -9.85 4.31
N THR A 35 3.13 -8.56 4.41
CA THR A 35 4.11 -7.51 4.73
C THR A 35 4.81 -7.77 6.07
N LEU A 36 4.08 -8.18 7.11
CA LEU A 36 4.67 -8.61 8.38
C LEU A 36 5.60 -9.83 8.25
N ALA A 37 5.29 -10.73 7.32
CA ALA A 37 6.12 -11.90 7.05
C ALA A 37 7.34 -11.55 6.18
N PHE A 38 7.23 -10.62 5.23
CA PHE A 38 8.28 -10.41 4.23
C PHE A 38 9.11 -9.16 4.47
N GLY A 39 8.76 -8.37 5.48
CA GLY A 39 9.28 -7.03 5.70
C GLY A 39 8.42 -5.99 4.99
N LEU A 40 8.56 -4.74 5.43
CA LEU A 40 7.81 -3.59 4.92
C LEU A 40 8.32 -3.08 3.57
N SER A 41 9.26 -3.80 2.96
CA SER A 41 9.83 -3.46 1.65
C SER A 41 8.80 -3.55 0.52
N VAL A 42 8.96 -2.71 -0.50
CA VAL A 42 8.10 -2.72 -1.69
C VAL A 42 8.23 -4.01 -2.51
N GLN A 43 9.40 -4.64 -2.48
CA GLN A 43 9.65 -5.93 -3.14
C GLN A 43 8.74 -7.01 -2.58
N ALA A 44 8.63 -7.08 -1.26
CA ALA A 44 7.74 -7.99 -0.55
C ALA A 44 6.27 -7.75 -0.93
N TYR A 45 5.82 -6.50 -0.85
CA TYR A 45 4.46 -6.11 -1.22
C TYR A 45 4.14 -6.46 -2.68
N ALA A 46 5.02 -6.09 -3.61
CA ALA A 46 4.83 -6.34 -5.04
C ALA A 46 4.71 -7.83 -5.35
N ALA A 47 5.52 -8.67 -4.70
CA ALA A 47 5.47 -10.12 -4.94
C ALA A 47 4.13 -10.74 -4.47
N VAL A 48 3.54 -10.23 -3.38
CA VAL A 48 2.22 -10.66 -2.89
C VAL A 48 1.13 -10.23 -3.88
N VAL A 49 1.16 -8.98 -4.34
CA VAL A 49 0.21 -8.47 -5.34
C VAL A 49 0.32 -9.24 -6.65
N VAL A 50 1.53 -9.55 -7.11
CA VAL A 50 1.79 -10.38 -8.30
C VAL A 50 1.19 -11.78 -8.12
N ALA A 51 1.33 -12.39 -6.95
CA ALA A 51 0.74 -13.70 -6.69
C ALA A 51 -0.79 -13.68 -6.68
N LEU A 52 -1.40 -12.66 -6.05
CA LEU A 52 -2.85 -12.51 -5.99
C LEU A 52 -3.45 -12.18 -7.37
N LEU A 53 -2.95 -11.14 -8.04
CA LEU A 53 -3.43 -10.75 -9.37
C LEU A 53 -3.02 -11.76 -10.45
N GLY A 54 -1.80 -12.29 -10.40
CA GLY A 54 -1.34 -13.34 -11.31
C GLY A 54 -2.14 -14.63 -11.14
N GLY A 55 -2.44 -15.02 -9.90
CA GLY A 55 -3.31 -16.15 -9.57
C GLY A 55 -4.72 -15.96 -10.11
N THR A 56 -5.35 -14.80 -9.89
CA THR A 56 -6.69 -14.50 -10.45
C THR A 56 -6.70 -14.49 -11.97
N ALA A 57 -5.64 -13.98 -12.62
CA ALA A 57 -5.51 -14.01 -14.06
C ALA A 57 -5.41 -15.45 -14.61
N LEU A 58 -4.57 -16.28 -14.00
CA LEU A 58 -4.43 -17.70 -14.34
C LEU A 58 -5.74 -18.45 -14.12
N GLY A 59 -6.42 -18.19 -12.99
CA GLY A 59 -7.74 -18.69 -12.67
C GLY A 59 -8.77 -18.38 -13.76
N SER A 60 -8.90 -17.11 -14.14
CA SER A 60 -9.80 -16.68 -15.22
C SER A 60 -9.53 -17.39 -16.53
N TRP A 61 -8.25 -17.60 -16.87
CA TRP A 61 -7.88 -18.33 -18.09
C TRP A 61 -8.21 -19.83 -18.02
N LEU A 62 -7.95 -20.48 -16.88
CA LEU A 62 -8.29 -21.89 -16.66
C LEU A 62 -9.81 -22.12 -16.73
N PHE A 63 -10.60 -21.27 -16.05
CA PHE A 63 -12.05 -21.32 -16.13
C PHE A 63 -12.56 -21.04 -17.55
N ALA A 64 -11.95 -20.10 -18.29
CA ALA A 64 -12.30 -19.86 -19.68
C ALA A 64 -12.12 -21.12 -20.55
N ARG A 65 -11.06 -21.91 -20.32
CA ARG A 65 -10.82 -23.18 -21.02
C ARG A 65 -11.82 -24.27 -20.63
N ALA A 66 -12.17 -24.34 -19.34
CA ALA A 66 -13.14 -25.32 -18.84
C ALA A 66 -14.60 -24.97 -19.19
N MET A 67 -14.88 -23.71 -19.56
CA MET A 67 -16.24 -23.17 -19.66
C MET A 67 -17.15 -23.92 -20.66
N GLY A 68 -16.57 -24.55 -21.68
CA GLY A 68 -17.32 -25.38 -22.63
C GLY A 68 -18.02 -26.59 -21.99
N ARG A 69 -17.54 -27.06 -20.83
CA ARG A 69 -18.07 -28.23 -20.10
C ARG A 69 -19.06 -27.84 -18.99
N ILE A 70 -19.15 -26.55 -18.66
CA ILE A 70 -19.96 -26.05 -17.53
C ILE A 70 -21.38 -25.72 -18.03
N HIS A 71 -22.34 -26.54 -17.59
CA HIS A 71 -23.76 -26.42 -17.95
C HIS A 71 -24.59 -25.71 -16.88
N ARG A 72 -24.24 -25.88 -15.60
CA ARG A 72 -24.91 -25.27 -14.44
C ARG A 72 -24.00 -24.21 -13.77
N PRO A 73 -23.79 -23.04 -14.40
CA PRO A 73 -22.80 -22.07 -13.93
C PRO A 73 -23.04 -21.54 -12.52
N LEU A 74 -24.31 -21.34 -12.10
CA LEU A 74 -24.62 -20.89 -10.74
C LEU A 74 -24.30 -21.93 -9.65
N LEU A 75 -24.41 -23.23 -9.97
CA LEU A 75 -24.02 -24.29 -9.03
C LEU A 75 -22.50 -24.34 -8.86
N TRP A 76 -21.75 -24.21 -9.96
CA TRP A 76 -20.30 -24.07 -9.91
C TRP A 76 -19.86 -22.80 -9.18
N PHE A 77 -20.57 -21.69 -9.39
CA PHE A 77 -20.33 -20.45 -8.65
C PHE A 77 -20.58 -20.64 -7.16
N ALA A 78 -21.68 -21.29 -6.75
CA ALA A 78 -21.94 -21.58 -5.34
C ALA A 78 -20.86 -22.49 -4.71
N GLY A 79 -20.45 -23.55 -5.41
CA GLY A 79 -19.35 -24.42 -4.95
C GLY A 79 -18.02 -23.67 -4.85
N MET A 80 -17.74 -22.77 -5.79
CA MET A 80 -16.57 -21.88 -5.75
C MET A 80 -16.60 -20.97 -4.51
N GLN A 81 -17.75 -20.36 -4.19
CA GLN A 81 -17.88 -19.54 -2.97
C GLN A 81 -17.65 -20.35 -1.70
N ALA A 82 -18.17 -21.58 -1.61
CA ALA A 82 -17.93 -22.46 -0.46
C ALA A 82 -16.45 -22.86 -0.34
N ALA A 83 -15.78 -23.13 -1.47
CA ALA A 83 -14.36 -23.43 -1.49
C ALA A 83 -13.49 -22.21 -1.13
N LEU A 84 -13.85 -21.00 -1.58
CA LEU A 84 -13.20 -19.75 -1.16
C LEU A 84 -13.33 -19.52 0.35
N ALA A 85 -14.51 -19.76 0.93
CA ALA A 85 -14.71 -19.68 2.38
C ALA A 85 -13.82 -20.69 3.14
N GLY A 86 -13.80 -21.94 2.69
CA GLY A 86 -12.98 -22.99 3.30
C GLY A 86 -11.48 -22.69 3.20
N LEU A 87 -11.01 -22.28 2.03
CA LEU A 87 -9.60 -21.91 1.84
C LEU A 87 -9.22 -20.69 2.68
N ALA A 88 -10.08 -19.66 2.77
CA ALA A 88 -9.83 -18.49 3.60
C ALA A 88 -9.63 -18.88 5.08
N LEU A 89 -10.44 -19.79 5.62
CA LEU A 89 -10.24 -20.30 6.98
C LEU A 89 -8.95 -21.13 7.10
N LEU A 90 -8.60 -21.91 6.08
CA LEU A 90 -7.33 -22.66 6.06
C LEU A 90 -6.10 -21.73 6.04
N THR A 91 -6.18 -20.52 5.46
CA THR A 91 -5.05 -19.57 5.50
C THR A 91 -4.69 -19.13 6.92
N LEU A 92 -5.67 -19.10 7.84
CA LEU A 92 -5.43 -18.78 9.25
C LEU A 92 -4.47 -19.80 9.90
N LEU A 93 -4.63 -21.08 9.54
CA LEU A 93 -3.75 -22.17 10.00
C LEU A 93 -2.42 -22.18 9.23
N GLY A 94 -2.49 -21.97 7.91
CA GLY A 94 -1.35 -22.05 7.01
C GLY A 94 -0.26 -21.02 7.31
N LEU A 95 -0.63 -19.77 7.60
CA LEU A 95 0.36 -18.72 7.89
C LEU A 95 1.12 -18.94 9.20
N GLU A 96 0.45 -19.47 10.22
CA GLU A 96 1.09 -19.82 11.49
C GLU A 96 2.08 -20.98 11.31
N GLN A 97 1.69 -22.01 10.55
CA GLN A 97 2.58 -23.13 10.26
C GLN A 97 3.76 -22.74 9.36
N VAL A 98 3.60 -21.83 8.40
CA VAL A 98 4.72 -21.29 7.61
C VAL A 98 5.74 -20.60 8.52
N ARG A 99 5.30 -19.86 9.55
CA ARG A 99 6.20 -19.25 10.55
C ARG A 99 6.95 -20.31 11.37
N HIS A 100 6.27 -21.36 11.82
CA HIS A 100 6.92 -22.46 12.57
C HIS A 100 7.89 -23.26 11.70
N LEU A 101 7.50 -23.60 10.47
CA LEU A 101 8.35 -24.28 9.50
C LEU A 101 9.58 -23.44 9.18
N TYR A 102 9.42 -22.12 9.01
CA TYR A 102 10.52 -21.19 8.88
C TYR A 102 11.45 -21.22 10.09
N ALA A 103 10.92 -21.07 11.31
CA ALA A 103 11.72 -21.07 12.54
C ALA A 103 12.50 -22.39 12.75
N ALA A 104 11.94 -23.52 12.29
CA ALA A 104 12.60 -24.83 12.35
C ALA A 104 13.68 -25.01 11.27
N LEU A 105 13.46 -24.49 10.06
CA LEU A 105 14.36 -24.67 8.92
C LEU A 105 15.51 -23.64 8.88
N ALA A 106 15.28 -22.43 9.39
CA ALA A 106 16.23 -21.32 9.30
C ALA A 106 17.60 -21.61 9.95
N PRO A 107 17.69 -22.26 11.13
CA PRO A 107 18.99 -22.53 11.77
C PRO A 107 19.80 -23.66 11.11
N GLY A 108 19.12 -24.64 10.50
CA GLY A 108 19.76 -25.89 10.04
C GLY A 108 20.24 -25.89 8.59
N LEU A 109 19.82 -24.92 7.77
CA LEU A 109 20.00 -25.00 6.33
C LEU A 109 21.35 -24.46 5.83
N GLY A 110 22.04 -23.57 6.55
CA GLY A 110 23.31 -23.00 6.08
C GLY A 110 23.26 -22.38 4.67
N LEU A 111 22.06 -22.14 4.12
CA LEU A 111 21.81 -21.68 2.77
C LEU A 111 22.07 -20.18 2.66
N GLU A 112 22.49 -19.73 1.48
CA GLU A 112 22.58 -18.30 1.18
C GLU A 112 21.26 -17.59 1.51
N GLN A 113 21.36 -16.47 2.23
CA GLN A 113 20.21 -15.82 2.84
C GLN A 113 19.17 -15.31 1.82
N GLY A 114 19.57 -15.09 0.56
CA GLY A 114 18.65 -14.78 -0.55
C GLY A 114 17.73 -15.96 -0.90
N PHE A 115 18.21 -17.20 -0.78
CA PHE A 115 17.39 -18.39 -0.98
C PHE A 115 16.34 -18.54 0.13
N VAL A 116 16.67 -18.19 1.37
CA VAL A 116 15.73 -18.24 2.51
C VAL A 116 14.58 -17.25 2.32
N GLN A 117 14.87 -16.03 1.85
CA GLN A 117 13.83 -15.06 1.51
C GLN A 117 12.98 -15.53 0.33
N ALA A 118 13.60 -16.10 -0.71
CA ALA A 118 12.90 -16.68 -1.85
C ALA A 118 12.00 -17.86 -1.43
N LEU A 119 12.44 -18.70 -0.50
CA LEU A 119 11.66 -19.81 0.05
C LEU A 119 10.45 -19.29 0.84
N ARG A 120 10.66 -18.32 1.73
CA ARG A 120 9.57 -17.71 2.51
C ARG A 120 8.53 -17.13 1.54
N LEU A 121 9.00 -16.37 0.54
CA LEU A 121 8.14 -15.76 -0.47
C LEU A 121 7.37 -16.83 -1.23
N GLY A 122 8.05 -17.87 -1.70
CA GLY A 122 7.44 -19.01 -2.39
C GLY A 122 6.36 -19.70 -1.54
N LEU A 123 6.58 -19.87 -0.23
CA LEU A 123 5.62 -20.49 0.67
C LEU A 123 4.34 -19.65 0.85
N SER A 124 4.44 -18.33 1.06
CA SER A 124 3.20 -17.53 1.17
C SER A 124 2.51 -17.33 -0.16
N VAL A 125 3.25 -17.22 -1.27
CA VAL A 125 2.65 -17.27 -2.61
C VAL A 125 1.90 -18.58 -2.79
N ALA A 126 2.45 -19.71 -2.34
CA ALA A 126 1.77 -21.02 -2.40
C ALA A 126 0.50 -21.09 -1.53
N VAL A 127 0.47 -20.42 -0.38
CA VAL A 127 -0.73 -20.34 0.48
C VAL A 127 -1.83 -19.46 -0.14
N LEU A 128 -1.45 -18.35 -0.79
CA LEU A 128 -2.41 -17.39 -1.36
C LEU A 128 -2.90 -17.78 -2.77
N SER A 129 -2.06 -18.47 -3.56
CA SER A 129 -2.34 -18.82 -4.96
C SER A 129 -3.62 -19.63 -5.17
N PRO A 130 -3.98 -20.64 -4.32
CA PRO A 130 -5.22 -21.40 -4.50
C PRO A 130 -6.48 -20.54 -4.44
N ILE A 131 -6.53 -19.57 -3.52
CA ILE A 131 -7.66 -18.65 -3.39
C ILE A 131 -7.70 -17.73 -4.59
N ALA A 132 -6.57 -17.11 -4.93
CA ALA A 132 -6.48 -16.21 -6.09
C ALA A 132 -6.92 -16.90 -7.38
N LEU A 133 -6.42 -18.13 -7.62
CA LEU A 133 -6.80 -18.95 -8.77
C LEU A 133 -8.30 -19.25 -8.81
N LEU A 134 -8.88 -19.60 -7.66
CA LEU A 134 -10.30 -19.89 -7.58
C LEU A 134 -11.16 -18.64 -7.77
N ALA A 135 -10.77 -17.51 -7.17
CA ALA A 135 -11.45 -16.22 -7.30
C ALA A 135 -11.48 -15.73 -8.76
N GLY A 136 -10.44 -16.03 -9.55
CA GLY A 136 -10.42 -15.78 -10.99
C GLY A 136 -11.57 -16.44 -11.78
N GLY A 137 -12.27 -17.43 -11.20
CA GLY A 137 -13.42 -18.10 -11.81
C GLY A 137 -14.75 -17.34 -11.72
N SER A 138 -14.88 -16.29 -10.89
CA SER A 138 -16.14 -15.60 -10.61
C SER A 138 -16.81 -15.03 -11.87
N LEU A 139 -16.12 -14.11 -12.55
CA LEU A 139 -16.60 -13.43 -13.74
C LEU A 139 -16.84 -14.38 -14.93
N PRO A 140 -15.97 -15.38 -15.23
CA PRO A 140 -16.26 -16.39 -16.24
C PRO A 140 -17.57 -17.15 -16.00
N LEU A 141 -17.84 -17.56 -14.76
CA LEU A 141 -19.07 -18.29 -14.39
C LEU A 141 -20.31 -17.41 -14.50
N LEU A 142 -20.25 -16.18 -13.99
CA LEU A 142 -21.31 -15.18 -14.14
C LEU A 142 -21.54 -14.82 -15.62
N GLY A 143 -20.46 -14.74 -16.40
CA GLY A 143 -20.48 -14.55 -17.86
C GLY A 143 -21.22 -15.66 -18.58
N ARG A 144 -20.95 -16.91 -18.22
CA ARG A 144 -21.63 -18.09 -18.76
C ARG A 144 -23.11 -18.08 -18.43
N TRP A 145 -23.48 -17.78 -17.17
CA TRP A 145 -24.88 -17.64 -16.77
C TRP A 145 -25.58 -16.52 -17.53
N ALA A 146 -24.97 -15.34 -17.63
CA ALA A 146 -25.56 -14.20 -18.34
C ALA A 146 -25.80 -14.49 -19.82
N GLY A 147 -24.88 -15.22 -20.48
CA GLY A 147 -25.05 -15.66 -21.86
C GLY A 147 -26.17 -16.70 -22.06
N GLN A 148 -26.50 -17.48 -21.03
CA GLN A 148 -27.65 -18.41 -21.07
C GLN A 148 -29.00 -17.69 -20.95
N GLN A 149 -29.04 -16.49 -20.36
CA GLN A 149 -30.28 -15.75 -20.15
C GLN A 149 -30.74 -14.99 -21.41
N ASP A 150 -29.81 -14.37 -22.13
CA ASP A 150 -30.10 -13.61 -23.35
C ASP A 150 -28.85 -13.53 -24.23
N THR A 151 -28.89 -14.20 -25.39
CA THR A 151 -27.76 -14.24 -26.34
C THR A 151 -27.43 -12.86 -26.92
N GLN A 152 -28.40 -11.95 -27.03
CA GLN A 152 -28.21 -10.61 -27.61
C GLN A 152 -27.81 -9.57 -26.56
N ARG A 153 -28.33 -9.67 -25.33
CA ARG A 153 -28.07 -8.70 -24.25
C ARG A 153 -27.15 -9.20 -23.15
N GLY A 154 -26.64 -10.42 -23.26
CA GLY A 154 -25.78 -11.04 -22.26
C GLY A 154 -24.56 -10.18 -21.90
N SER A 155 -23.89 -9.53 -22.88
CA SER A 155 -22.76 -8.62 -22.59
C SER A 155 -23.13 -7.45 -21.68
N ALA A 156 -24.32 -6.87 -21.85
CA ALA A 156 -24.79 -5.80 -20.98
C ALA A 156 -25.09 -6.31 -19.56
N LEU A 157 -25.61 -7.53 -19.43
CA LEU A 157 -25.80 -8.16 -18.12
C LEU A 157 -24.46 -8.47 -17.44
N VAL A 158 -23.48 -8.98 -18.18
CA VAL A 158 -22.12 -9.22 -17.70
C VAL A 158 -21.47 -7.93 -17.19
N GLY A 159 -21.60 -6.82 -17.94
CA GLY A 159 -21.13 -5.51 -17.48
C GLY A 159 -21.79 -5.06 -16.17
N ARG A 160 -23.10 -5.28 -16.00
CA ARG A 160 -23.78 -4.97 -14.72
C ARG A 160 -23.30 -5.83 -13.57
N LEU A 161 -23.10 -7.13 -13.78
CA LEU A 161 -22.61 -8.04 -12.74
C LEU A 161 -21.20 -7.66 -12.31
N TYR A 162 -20.31 -7.34 -13.27
CA TYR A 162 -18.98 -6.81 -12.97
C TYR A 162 -19.05 -5.49 -12.20
N ALA A 163 -19.95 -4.57 -12.58
CA ALA A 163 -20.15 -3.33 -11.85
C ALA A 163 -20.57 -3.59 -10.38
N TRP A 164 -21.50 -4.52 -10.14
CA TRP A 164 -21.95 -4.90 -8.81
C TRP A 164 -20.89 -5.60 -7.96
N GLU A 165 -20.14 -6.53 -8.56
CA GLU A 165 -18.97 -7.14 -7.91
C GLU A 165 -17.95 -6.06 -7.52
N THR A 166 -17.72 -5.08 -8.40
CA THR A 166 -16.81 -3.96 -8.12
C THR A 166 -17.35 -2.98 -7.07
N VAL A 167 -18.68 -2.77 -6.97
CA VAL A 167 -19.28 -2.02 -5.84
C VAL A 167 -18.97 -2.75 -4.54
N GLY A 168 -19.18 -4.06 -4.52
CA GLY A 168 -18.83 -4.92 -3.40
C GLY A 168 -17.38 -4.74 -2.99
N ALA A 169 -16.46 -4.82 -3.95
CA ALA A 169 -15.03 -4.59 -3.75
C ALA A 169 -14.73 -3.22 -3.13
N ALA A 170 -15.33 -2.14 -3.65
CA ALA A 170 -15.15 -0.79 -3.09
C ALA A 170 -15.63 -0.69 -1.64
N VAL A 171 -16.81 -1.25 -1.33
CA VAL A 171 -17.35 -1.29 0.05
C VAL A 171 -16.46 -2.15 0.95
N GLY A 172 -16.05 -3.33 0.51
CA GLY A 172 -15.14 -4.21 1.25
C GLY A 172 -13.80 -3.54 1.56
N CYS A 173 -13.22 -2.83 0.58
CA CYS A 173 -12.00 -2.05 0.74
C CYS A 173 -12.15 -0.94 1.79
N GLY A 174 -13.13 -0.05 1.59
CA GLY A 174 -13.39 1.08 2.50
C GLY A 174 -13.73 0.62 3.92
N CYS A 175 -14.62 -0.39 4.08
CA CYS A 175 -14.97 -0.94 5.38
C CYS A 175 -13.77 -1.60 6.07
N THR A 176 -12.91 -2.30 5.33
CA THR A 176 -11.74 -2.96 5.92
C THR A 176 -10.76 -1.95 6.49
N ALA A 177 -10.42 -0.93 5.71
CA ALA A 177 -9.45 0.08 6.11
C ALA A 177 -9.97 1.03 7.20
N LEU A 178 -11.25 1.42 7.14
CA LEU A 178 -11.80 2.42 8.06
C LEU A 178 -12.41 1.79 9.32
N ILE A 179 -12.85 0.53 9.27
CA ILE A 179 -13.64 -0.10 10.36
C ILE A 179 -13.04 -1.43 10.81
N LEU A 180 -12.88 -2.41 9.91
CA LEU A 180 -12.58 -3.79 10.33
C LEU A 180 -11.17 -3.92 10.92
N LEU A 181 -10.15 -3.29 10.32
CA LEU A 181 -8.78 -3.37 10.84
C LEU A 181 -8.59 -2.64 12.18
N ARG A 182 -9.54 -1.77 12.56
CA ARG A 182 -9.54 -1.09 13.86
C ARG A 182 -10.30 -1.86 14.92
N THR A 183 -11.43 -2.47 14.54
CA THR A 183 -12.36 -3.07 15.50
C THR A 183 -12.19 -4.57 15.67
N LEU A 184 -11.64 -5.26 14.66
CA LEU A 184 -11.53 -6.71 14.65
C LEU A 184 -10.07 -7.17 14.48
N PRO A 185 -9.65 -8.23 15.19
CA PRO A 185 -8.43 -8.95 14.86
C PRO A 185 -8.48 -9.47 13.42
N ALA A 186 -7.33 -9.57 12.76
CA ALA A 186 -7.22 -10.07 11.39
C ALA A 186 -7.96 -11.41 11.15
N GLY A 187 -7.88 -12.33 12.13
CA GLY A 187 -8.56 -13.63 12.06
C GLY A 187 -10.09 -13.51 12.05
N ALA A 188 -10.66 -12.62 12.86
CA ALA A 188 -12.11 -12.41 12.91
C ALA A 188 -12.63 -11.77 11.61
N ALA A 189 -11.86 -10.86 11.02
CA ALA A 189 -12.22 -10.26 9.73
C ALA A 189 -12.16 -11.28 8.57
N ILE A 190 -11.20 -12.23 8.58
CA ILE A 190 -11.19 -13.36 7.64
C ILE A 190 -12.40 -14.28 7.84
N GLN A 191 -12.78 -14.57 9.09
CA GLN A 191 -13.97 -15.37 9.40
C GLN A 191 -15.26 -14.69 8.91
N LEU A 192 -15.36 -13.37 9.07
CA LEU A 192 -16.46 -12.57 8.52
C LEU A 192 -16.55 -12.71 7.00
N ALA A 193 -15.42 -12.54 6.30
CA ALA A 193 -15.38 -12.70 4.84
C ALA A 193 -15.76 -14.13 4.40
N ALA A 194 -15.31 -15.16 5.14
CA ALA A 194 -15.70 -16.55 4.88
C ALA A 194 -17.22 -16.76 5.06
N GLY A 195 -17.83 -16.20 6.11
CA GLY A 195 -19.28 -16.23 6.31
C GLY A 195 -20.05 -15.57 5.16
N LEU A 196 -19.59 -14.40 4.71
CA LEU A 196 -20.19 -13.68 3.59
C LEU A 196 -20.06 -14.44 2.25
N HIS A 197 -18.97 -15.18 2.02
CA HIS A 197 -18.86 -16.10 0.89
C HIS A 197 -19.92 -17.21 0.93
N ILE A 198 -20.16 -17.83 2.10
CA ILE A 198 -21.22 -18.84 2.25
C ILE A 198 -22.58 -18.24 1.89
N VAL A 199 -22.89 -17.03 2.36
CA VAL A 199 -24.13 -16.32 2.00
C VAL A 199 -24.21 -16.08 0.49
N ALA A 200 -23.14 -15.63 -0.16
CA ALA A 200 -23.10 -15.47 -1.61
C ALA A 200 -23.37 -16.79 -2.36
N GLY A 201 -22.81 -17.90 -1.86
CA GLY A 201 -23.06 -19.24 -2.40
C GLY A 201 -24.51 -19.69 -2.24
N LEU A 202 -25.13 -19.44 -1.07
CA LEU A 202 -26.54 -19.75 -0.81
C LEU A 202 -27.48 -18.94 -1.71
N LEU A 203 -27.19 -17.65 -1.91
CA LEU A 203 -27.94 -16.80 -2.86
C LEU A 203 -27.84 -17.32 -4.30
N ALA A 204 -26.66 -17.78 -4.72
CA ALA A 204 -26.48 -18.40 -6.03
C ALA A 204 -27.23 -19.74 -6.16
N LEU A 205 -27.29 -20.56 -5.10
CA LEU A 205 -28.10 -21.79 -5.06
C LEU A 205 -29.60 -21.49 -5.11
N TRP A 206 -30.06 -20.46 -4.39
CA TRP A 206 -31.46 -20.02 -4.44
C TRP A 206 -31.85 -19.54 -5.84
N ALA A 207 -30.99 -18.73 -6.48
CA ALA A 207 -31.16 -18.32 -7.87
C ALA A 207 -31.14 -19.52 -8.84
N HIS A 208 -30.34 -20.56 -8.56
CA HIS A 208 -30.33 -21.77 -9.39
C HIS A 208 -31.62 -22.59 -9.26
N ARG A 209 -32.15 -22.76 -8.04
CA ARG A 209 -33.35 -23.56 -7.77
C ARG A 209 -34.63 -22.94 -8.36
N THR A 210 -34.74 -21.61 -8.30
CA THR A 210 -35.85 -20.86 -8.90
C THR A 210 -35.86 -20.91 -10.43
N VAL A 211 -34.74 -21.27 -11.08
CA VAL A 211 -34.61 -21.40 -12.55
C VAL A 211 -35.00 -22.79 -13.04
N SER A 212 -34.60 -23.86 -12.35
CA SER A 212 -34.86 -25.24 -12.80
C SER A 212 -36.36 -25.60 -12.84
N MET A 213 -37.23 -24.84 -12.16
CA MET A 213 -38.68 -25.05 -12.20
C MET A 213 -39.38 -24.37 -13.40
N GLU A 214 -38.74 -23.40 -14.08
CA GLU A 214 -39.40 -22.58 -15.12
C GLU A 214 -39.00 -22.98 -16.55
N THR A 215 -37.90 -23.73 -16.73
CA THR A 215 -37.34 -24.10 -18.04
C THR A 215 -37.70 -25.51 -18.53
N ALA A 216 -38.69 -26.17 -17.92
CA ALA A 216 -39.12 -27.50 -18.34
C ALA A 216 -39.86 -27.53 -19.69
N ASP A 217 -40.17 -26.38 -20.32
CA ASP A 217 -41.13 -26.34 -21.43
C ASP A 217 -40.68 -25.61 -22.72
N THR A 218 -39.39 -25.41 -22.96
CA THR A 218 -38.93 -24.80 -24.23
C THR A 218 -37.55 -25.30 -24.66
N SER A 219 -37.50 -26.56 -25.12
CA SER A 219 -36.33 -27.09 -25.83
C SER A 219 -36.63 -27.27 -27.32
N THR A 220 -36.62 -26.18 -28.08
CA THR A 220 -36.47 -26.22 -29.55
C THR A 220 -36.14 -24.82 -30.05
N PHE A 221 -34.85 -24.42 -30.00
CA PHE A 221 -34.40 -23.39 -30.94
C PHE A 221 -33.00 -23.67 -31.48
N ARG A 222 -33.01 -23.76 -32.81
CA ARG A 222 -31.97 -24.11 -33.78
C ARG A 222 -30.59 -23.48 -33.52
N ARG A 223 -29.56 -24.33 -33.58
CA ARG A 223 -28.25 -23.97 -34.14
C ARG A 223 -28.46 -23.49 -35.58
N SER A 224 -28.35 -22.19 -35.84
CA SER A 224 -28.15 -21.70 -37.20
C SER A 224 -26.64 -21.61 -37.45
N GLY A 225 -26.18 -22.41 -38.39
CA GLY A 225 -24.82 -22.35 -38.91
C GLY A 225 -24.61 -21.07 -39.71
N GLY A 226 -23.47 -20.43 -39.47
CA GLY A 226 -22.94 -19.34 -40.27
C GLY A 226 -21.44 -19.56 -40.48
N THR A 227 -21.09 -20.55 -41.31
CA THR A 227 -19.75 -20.75 -41.84
C THR A 227 -19.47 -19.70 -42.91
N SER A 228 -18.84 -18.58 -42.55
CA SER A 228 -18.11 -17.70 -43.47
C SER A 228 -17.27 -16.65 -42.72
N ALA A 229 -16.03 -16.45 -43.18
CA ALA A 229 -14.99 -15.50 -42.72
C ALA A 229 -14.21 -15.85 -41.44
N ARG A 230 -13.45 -16.96 -41.46
CA ARG A 230 -12.48 -17.34 -40.40
C ARG A 230 -11.10 -16.67 -40.51
N SER A 231 -10.64 -16.25 -41.69
CA SER A 231 -9.22 -15.86 -41.90
C SER A 231 -8.84 -14.44 -41.43
N GLY A 232 -9.81 -13.57 -41.10
CA GLY A 232 -9.57 -12.19 -40.62
C GLY A 232 -9.97 -11.89 -39.17
N ARG A 233 -10.68 -12.80 -38.49
CA ARG A 233 -11.21 -12.61 -37.13
C ARG A 233 -10.11 -12.80 -36.06
N GLY A 234 -9.29 -13.84 -36.19
CA GLY A 234 -8.24 -14.17 -35.21
C GLY A 234 -7.20 -13.06 -34.97
N ARG A 235 -6.72 -12.39 -36.03
CA ARG A 235 -5.74 -11.28 -35.89
C ARG A 235 -6.32 -10.06 -35.18
N ARG A 236 -7.61 -9.76 -35.39
CA ARG A 236 -8.29 -8.63 -34.73
C ARG A 236 -8.52 -8.91 -33.25
N GLY A 237 -8.93 -10.13 -32.91
CA GLY A 237 -9.07 -10.57 -31.52
C GLY A 237 -7.77 -10.52 -30.74
N ILE A 238 -6.68 -11.03 -31.32
CA ILE A 238 -5.35 -10.98 -30.69
C ILE A 238 -4.93 -9.53 -30.45
N TRP A 239 -5.02 -8.66 -31.46
CA TRP A 239 -4.70 -7.24 -31.29
C TRP A 239 -5.53 -6.58 -30.18
N LEU A 240 -6.84 -6.82 -30.16
CA LEU A 240 -7.73 -6.22 -29.16
C LEU A 240 -7.38 -6.67 -27.75
N LEU A 241 -7.14 -7.97 -27.56
CA LEU A 241 -6.75 -8.52 -26.26
C LEU A 241 -5.39 -7.97 -25.82
N THR A 242 -4.39 -7.92 -26.71
CA THR A 242 -3.08 -7.33 -26.40
C THR A 242 -3.21 -5.85 -26.07
N ALA A 243 -3.94 -5.07 -26.87
CA ALA A 243 -4.17 -3.65 -26.61
C ALA A 243 -4.89 -3.42 -25.28
N TYR A 244 -5.84 -4.28 -24.92
CA TYR A 244 -6.51 -4.22 -23.63
C TYR A 244 -5.61 -4.64 -22.47
N GLY A 245 -4.72 -5.62 -22.68
CA GLY A 245 -3.66 -5.96 -21.71
C GLY A 245 -2.74 -4.77 -21.43
N VAL A 246 -2.26 -4.08 -22.48
CA VAL A 246 -1.45 -2.85 -22.30
C VAL A 246 -2.28 -1.75 -21.64
N SER A 247 -3.57 -1.61 -21.97
CA SER A 247 -4.46 -0.68 -21.26
C SER A 247 -4.60 -1.02 -19.78
N GLY A 248 -4.65 -2.30 -19.42
CA GLY A 248 -4.64 -2.77 -18.03
C GLY A 248 -3.33 -2.44 -17.33
N ALA A 249 -2.20 -2.59 -18.02
CA ALA A 249 -0.89 -2.19 -17.52
C ALA A 249 -0.83 -0.69 -17.22
N VAL A 250 -1.33 0.14 -18.15
CA VAL A 250 -1.40 1.60 -17.98
C VAL A 250 -2.34 1.98 -16.83
N ALA A 251 -3.51 1.34 -16.72
CA ALA A 251 -4.48 1.61 -15.67
C ALA A 251 -3.91 1.36 -14.26
N LEU A 252 -3.21 0.23 -14.07
CA LEU A 252 -2.59 -0.08 -12.78
C LEU A 252 -1.31 0.72 -12.54
N GLY A 253 -0.57 1.09 -13.60
CA GLY A 253 0.52 2.04 -13.49
C GLY A 253 0.03 3.40 -12.97
N TYR A 254 -1.10 3.89 -13.49
CA TYR A 254 -1.74 5.10 -12.95
C TYR A 254 -2.11 4.94 -11.48
N GLN A 255 -2.70 3.81 -11.10
CA GLN A 255 -3.08 3.57 -9.71
C GLN A 255 -1.86 3.64 -8.76
N VAL A 256 -0.72 3.06 -9.17
CA VAL A 256 0.52 3.12 -8.38
C VAL A 256 1.00 4.56 -8.24
N VAL A 257 1.11 5.30 -9.35
CA VAL A 257 1.64 6.68 -9.31
C VAL A 257 0.69 7.62 -8.55
N TRP A 258 -0.61 7.54 -8.79
CA TRP A 258 -1.62 8.33 -8.08
C TRP A 258 -1.66 8.00 -6.59
N GLY A 259 -1.49 6.73 -6.22
CA GLY A 259 -1.37 6.31 -4.82
C GLY A 259 -0.19 6.97 -4.12
N ARG A 260 0.99 6.98 -4.75
CA ARG A 260 2.18 7.63 -4.20
C ARG A 260 2.03 9.15 -4.14
N VAL A 261 1.52 9.76 -5.21
CA VAL A 261 1.30 11.20 -5.26
C VAL A 261 0.32 11.65 -4.17
N LEU A 262 -0.84 10.99 -4.01
CA LEU A 262 -1.83 11.40 -3.01
C LEU A 262 -1.32 11.19 -1.57
N ALA A 263 -0.55 10.12 -1.32
CA ALA A 263 0.04 9.86 0.00
C ALA A 263 1.01 10.97 0.47
N VAL A 264 1.54 11.79 -0.45
CA VAL A 264 2.37 12.97 -0.13
C VAL A 264 1.55 14.13 0.43
N PHE A 265 0.26 14.24 0.08
CA PHE A 265 -0.59 15.38 0.46
C PHE A 265 -1.36 15.17 1.75
N THR A 266 -1.38 13.93 2.22
CA THR A 266 -2.34 13.49 3.20
C THR A 266 -1.61 13.09 4.47
N LEU A 267 -2.17 13.54 5.59
CA LEU A 267 -1.56 13.42 6.90
C LEU A 267 -1.47 11.96 7.37
N ASP A 268 -2.12 11.00 6.66
CA ASP A 268 -2.34 9.63 7.14
C ASP A 268 -2.15 8.55 6.05
N ALA A 269 -0.90 8.12 5.82
CA ALA A 269 -0.53 7.15 4.79
C ALA A 269 -1.27 5.80 4.90
N VAL A 270 -1.80 5.47 6.08
CA VAL A 270 -2.54 4.22 6.32
C VAL A 270 -3.91 4.23 5.62
N TYR A 271 -4.60 5.38 5.53
CA TYR A 271 -5.89 5.45 4.82
C TYR A 271 -5.73 5.76 3.35
N SER A 272 -4.66 6.44 2.95
CA SER A 272 -4.46 6.93 1.59
C SER A 272 -4.56 5.82 0.56
N PHE A 273 -3.88 4.70 0.79
CA PHE A 273 -3.95 3.54 -0.10
C PHE A 273 -5.38 3.02 -0.25
N ALA A 274 -6.11 2.88 0.86
CA ALA A 274 -7.47 2.35 0.85
C ALA A 274 -8.48 3.32 0.23
N ILE A 275 -8.31 4.63 0.46
CA ILE A 275 -9.13 5.68 -0.16
C ILE A 275 -8.93 5.65 -1.67
N VAL A 276 -7.67 5.65 -2.13
CA VAL A 276 -7.33 5.57 -3.56
C VAL A 276 -7.92 4.31 -4.19
N LEU A 277 -7.73 3.15 -3.57
CA LEU A 277 -8.28 1.89 -4.07
C LEU A 277 -9.82 1.90 -4.08
N THR A 278 -10.46 2.44 -3.05
CA THR A 278 -11.93 2.56 -2.96
C THR A 278 -12.48 3.45 -4.08
N VAL A 279 -11.91 4.64 -4.27
CA VAL A 279 -12.35 5.57 -5.33
C VAL A 279 -12.08 5.00 -6.72
N PHE A 280 -10.95 4.32 -6.90
CA PHE A 280 -10.62 3.66 -8.16
C PHE A 280 -11.66 2.59 -8.52
N LEU A 281 -12.02 1.72 -7.55
CA LEU A 281 -13.07 0.71 -7.72
C LEU A 281 -14.46 1.33 -7.93
N MET A 282 -14.80 2.41 -7.22
CA MET A 282 -16.04 3.16 -7.47
C MET A 282 -16.12 3.66 -8.91
N GLY A 283 -15.03 4.23 -9.44
CA GLY A 283 -14.95 4.67 -10.83
C GLY A 283 -15.13 3.51 -11.82
N LEU A 284 -14.42 2.40 -11.61
CA LEU A 284 -14.58 1.19 -12.44
C LEU A 284 -16.04 0.71 -12.46
N SER A 285 -16.70 0.71 -11.29
CA SER A 285 -18.10 0.30 -11.16
C SER A 285 -19.06 1.22 -11.90
N ILE A 286 -18.94 2.54 -11.70
CA ILE A 286 -19.77 3.56 -12.36
C ILE A 286 -19.59 3.46 -13.88
N GLY A 287 -18.33 3.41 -14.34
CA GLY A 287 -17.97 3.27 -15.75
C GLY A 287 -18.60 2.04 -16.39
N SER A 288 -18.43 0.87 -15.76
CA SER A 288 -18.99 -0.38 -16.26
C SER A 288 -20.52 -0.36 -16.27
N GLY A 289 -21.15 0.19 -15.23
CA GLY A 289 -22.61 0.33 -15.15
C GLY A 289 -23.19 1.22 -16.26
N VAL A 290 -22.51 2.34 -16.56
CA VAL A 290 -22.89 3.25 -17.66
C VAL A 290 -22.69 2.57 -19.02
N ALA A 291 -21.55 1.90 -19.23
CA ALA A 291 -21.29 1.12 -20.46
C ALA A 291 -22.34 0.03 -20.67
N ALA A 292 -22.68 -0.73 -19.63
CA ALA A 292 -23.70 -1.76 -19.69
C ALA A 292 -25.08 -1.22 -20.09
N ARG A 293 -25.48 -0.04 -19.59
CA ARG A 293 -26.72 0.62 -20.03
C ARG A 293 -26.65 1.05 -21.49
N ARG A 294 -25.50 1.56 -21.95
CA ARG A 294 -25.31 2.04 -23.32
C ARG A 294 -25.24 0.91 -24.35
N LEU A 295 -24.64 -0.23 -24.01
CA LEU A 295 -24.61 -1.44 -24.83
C LEU A 295 -26.00 -1.98 -25.18
N ARG A 296 -27.04 -1.64 -24.39
CA ARG A 296 -28.43 -1.98 -24.72
C ARG A 296 -28.99 -1.20 -25.92
N ARG A 297 -28.41 -0.05 -26.23
CA ARG A 297 -28.89 0.89 -27.25
C ARG A 297 -27.93 1.05 -28.43
N HIS A 298 -26.64 0.83 -28.22
CA HIS A 298 -25.60 1.08 -29.22
C HIS A 298 -24.63 -0.10 -29.31
N GLN A 299 -24.26 -0.48 -30.53
CA GLN A 299 -23.23 -1.48 -30.80
C GLN A 299 -21.84 -0.84 -30.61
N PRO A 300 -20.96 -1.42 -29.78
CA PRO A 300 -19.61 -0.90 -29.58
C PRO A 300 -18.76 -1.11 -30.84
N SER A 301 -17.75 -0.26 -31.01
CA SER A 301 -16.82 -0.34 -32.14
C SER A 301 -15.38 -0.19 -31.67
N LEU A 302 -14.43 -0.63 -32.51
CA LEU A 302 -13.00 -0.44 -32.26
C LEU A 302 -12.63 1.06 -32.20
N ALA A 303 -13.31 1.90 -32.97
CA ALA A 303 -13.16 3.35 -32.89
C ALA A 303 -13.63 3.90 -31.54
N GLY A 304 -14.72 3.35 -30.99
CA GLY A 304 -15.17 3.66 -29.63
C GLY A 304 -14.11 3.35 -28.57
N PHE A 305 -13.45 2.19 -28.67
CA PHE A 305 -12.28 1.87 -27.83
C PHE A 305 -11.17 2.91 -28.01
N GLY A 306 -10.82 3.26 -29.25
CA GLY A 306 -9.79 4.26 -29.54
C GLY A 306 -10.09 5.64 -28.94
N HIS A 307 -11.33 6.12 -29.06
CA HIS A 307 -11.73 7.39 -28.45
C HIS A 307 -11.65 7.38 -26.92
N LEU A 308 -12.04 6.28 -26.27
CA LEU A 308 -11.92 6.15 -24.82
C LEU A 308 -10.47 6.18 -24.36
N GLN A 309 -9.56 5.54 -25.11
CA GLN A 309 -8.12 5.60 -24.84
C GLN A 309 -7.54 7.01 -25.02
N LEU A 310 -8.00 7.77 -26.03
CA LEU A 310 -7.59 9.17 -26.19
C LEU A 310 -8.09 10.05 -25.02
N TRP A 311 -9.34 9.86 -24.58
CA TRP A 311 -9.85 10.56 -23.40
C TRP A 311 -9.12 10.16 -22.13
N LEU A 312 -8.74 8.89 -21.98
CA LEU A 312 -7.94 8.42 -20.87
C LEU A 312 -6.54 9.08 -20.87
N ALA A 313 -5.90 9.19 -22.04
CA ALA A 313 -4.64 9.92 -22.18
C ALA A 313 -4.79 11.40 -21.81
N ALA A 314 -5.85 12.06 -22.28
CA ALA A 314 -6.12 13.46 -21.98
C ALA A 314 -6.35 13.70 -20.47
N LEU A 315 -7.16 12.86 -19.83
CA LEU A 315 -7.40 12.95 -18.38
C LEU A 315 -6.14 12.58 -17.59
N GLY A 316 -5.37 11.59 -18.04
CA GLY A 316 -4.08 11.25 -17.46
C GLY A 316 -3.09 12.41 -17.48
N LEU A 317 -2.97 13.11 -18.61
CA LEU A 317 -2.21 14.37 -18.70
C LEU A 317 -2.78 15.44 -17.77
N ALA A 318 -4.09 15.61 -17.74
CA ALA A 318 -4.74 16.57 -16.85
C ALA A 318 -4.41 16.30 -15.37
N THR A 319 -4.25 15.04 -14.95
CA THR A 319 -3.85 14.73 -13.57
C THR A 319 -2.50 15.33 -13.20
N VAL A 320 -1.54 15.45 -14.12
CA VAL A 320 -0.25 16.12 -13.86
C VAL A 320 -0.45 17.59 -13.43
N PHE A 321 -1.34 18.30 -14.10
CA PHE A 321 -1.68 19.69 -13.79
C PHE A 321 -2.52 19.79 -12.52
N LEU A 322 -3.48 18.89 -12.33
CA LEU A 322 -4.31 18.86 -11.12
C LEU A 322 -3.48 18.63 -9.87
N PHE A 323 -2.50 17.73 -9.93
CA PHE A 323 -1.57 17.51 -8.82
C PHE A 323 -0.75 18.77 -8.53
N TYR A 324 -0.21 19.44 -9.56
CA TYR A 324 0.48 20.73 -9.35
C TYR A 324 -0.39 21.80 -8.66
N LEU A 325 -1.70 21.82 -8.92
CA LEU A 325 -2.64 22.76 -8.29
C LEU A 325 -3.10 22.32 -6.90
N LEU A 326 -2.93 21.06 -6.55
CA LEU A 326 -3.41 20.45 -5.32
C LEU A 326 -2.89 21.11 -4.03
N PRO A 327 -1.59 21.45 -3.91
CA PRO A 327 -1.08 22.16 -2.73
C PRO A 327 -1.72 23.54 -2.49
N LEU A 328 -2.40 24.13 -3.49
CA LEU A 328 -3.11 25.41 -3.34
C LEU A 328 -4.43 25.27 -2.56
N VAL A 329 -4.93 24.05 -2.37
CA VAL A 329 -6.17 23.79 -1.62
C VAL A 329 -5.78 23.23 -0.25
N ALA A 330 -5.80 24.07 0.80
CA ALA A 330 -5.48 23.59 2.13
C ALA A 330 -6.68 22.95 2.82
N TYR A 331 -6.40 21.93 3.63
CA TYR A 331 -7.36 21.38 4.58
C TYR A 331 -7.96 22.48 5.48
N GLU A 332 -7.11 23.36 5.99
CA GLU A 332 -7.47 24.46 6.89
C GLU A 332 -8.44 25.45 6.23
N ASP A 333 -8.27 25.73 4.93
CA ASP A 333 -9.16 26.63 4.17
C ASP A 333 -10.59 26.10 4.08
N LEU A 334 -10.77 24.77 4.12
CA LEU A 334 -12.07 24.10 3.96
C LEU A 334 -12.71 23.68 5.28
N PHE A 335 -11.91 23.23 6.25
CA PHE A 335 -12.39 22.58 7.47
C PHE A 335 -12.00 23.31 8.76
N GLY A 336 -11.13 24.30 8.71
CA GLY A 336 -10.61 25.01 9.87
C GLY A 336 -9.79 24.10 10.78
N ALA A 337 -10.39 23.67 11.90
CA ALA A 337 -9.71 22.84 12.89
C ALA A 337 -9.60 21.35 12.48
N TYR A 338 -8.45 20.75 12.80
CA TYR A 338 -8.16 19.35 12.50
C TYR A 338 -9.10 18.36 13.21
N SER A 339 -9.59 17.41 12.44
CA SER A 339 -10.25 16.20 12.91
C SER A 339 -9.94 15.07 11.95
N LEU A 340 -9.57 13.91 12.47
CA LEU A 340 -9.28 12.70 11.67
C LEU A 340 -10.38 12.39 10.65
N SER A 341 -11.65 12.49 11.06
CA SER A 341 -12.80 12.24 10.18
C SER A 341 -12.89 13.22 9.01
N ARG A 342 -12.57 14.49 9.25
CA ARG A 342 -12.54 15.55 8.23
C ARG A 342 -11.30 15.41 7.33
N ALA A 343 -10.17 14.99 7.88
CA ALA A 343 -8.94 14.75 7.10
C ALA A 343 -9.14 13.60 6.11
N ILE A 344 -9.70 12.48 6.58
CA ILE A 344 -10.11 11.35 5.74
C ILE A 344 -11.12 11.80 4.68
N LEU A 345 -12.11 12.63 5.06
CA LEU A 345 -13.10 13.15 4.11
C LEU A 345 -12.46 14.06 3.05
N PHE A 346 -11.55 14.96 3.45
CA PHE A 346 -10.82 15.84 2.54
C PHE A 346 -10.02 15.03 1.53
N GLU A 347 -9.24 14.05 1.98
CA GLU A 347 -8.50 13.14 1.12
C GLU A 347 -9.42 12.35 0.19
N PHE A 348 -10.54 11.85 0.70
CA PHE A 348 -11.53 11.14 -0.10
C PHE A 348 -12.11 12.02 -1.21
N LEU A 349 -12.49 13.27 -0.90
CA LEU A 349 -13.02 14.21 -1.88
C LEU A 349 -11.99 14.57 -2.94
N LEU A 350 -10.73 14.74 -2.54
CA LEU A 350 -9.63 15.00 -3.45
C LEU A 350 -9.36 13.81 -4.38
N ALA A 351 -9.31 12.60 -3.83
CA ALA A 351 -9.21 11.38 -4.61
C ALA A 351 -10.39 11.24 -5.58
N VAL A 352 -11.62 11.52 -5.15
CA VAL A 352 -12.80 11.53 -6.03
C VAL A 352 -12.64 12.53 -7.17
N PHE A 353 -12.21 13.74 -6.89
CA PHE A 353 -12.06 14.78 -7.90
C PHE A 353 -11.03 14.42 -8.98
N VAL A 354 -9.88 13.86 -8.56
CA VAL A 354 -8.77 13.57 -9.48
C VAL A 354 -8.93 12.19 -10.15
N LEU A 355 -9.29 11.16 -9.41
CA LEU A 355 -9.24 9.76 -9.89
C LEU A 355 -10.56 9.31 -10.51
N LEU A 356 -11.72 9.81 -10.06
CA LEU A 356 -13.02 9.27 -10.51
C LEU A 356 -13.24 9.43 -12.03
N PRO A 357 -12.92 10.56 -12.68
CA PRO A 357 -13.13 10.71 -14.13
C PRO A 357 -12.34 9.69 -14.99
N PRO A 358 -11.00 9.54 -14.86
CA PRO A 358 -10.27 8.57 -15.66
C PRO A 358 -10.62 7.12 -15.31
N THR A 359 -10.87 6.81 -14.03
CA THR A 359 -11.24 5.44 -13.62
C THR A 359 -12.63 5.04 -14.10
N CYS A 360 -13.57 5.99 -14.23
CA CYS A 360 -14.83 5.76 -14.94
C CYS A 360 -14.61 5.35 -16.40
N LEU A 361 -13.65 5.95 -17.11
CA LEU A 361 -13.33 5.51 -18.49
C LEU A 361 -12.72 4.12 -18.52
N MET A 362 -11.84 3.80 -17.56
CA MET A 362 -11.26 2.46 -17.40
C MET A 362 -12.37 1.40 -17.16
N GLY A 363 -13.34 1.69 -16.29
CA GLY A 363 -14.49 0.82 -16.05
C GLY A 363 -15.39 0.67 -17.27
N TYR A 364 -15.55 1.75 -18.04
CA TYR A 364 -16.36 1.78 -19.25
C TYR A 364 -15.74 0.93 -20.39
N LEU A 365 -14.41 0.82 -20.44
CA LEU A 365 -13.69 0.00 -21.42
C LEU A 365 -14.00 -1.49 -21.29
N TRP A 366 -14.18 -2.00 -20.06
CA TRP A 366 -14.31 -3.44 -19.82
C TRP A 366 -15.52 -4.06 -20.54
N PRO A 367 -16.78 -3.57 -20.40
CA PRO A 367 -17.92 -4.16 -21.12
C PRO A 367 -17.81 -4.04 -22.64
N ILE A 368 -17.12 -3.00 -23.13
CA ILE A 368 -16.90 -2.79 -24.57
C ILE A 368 -15.96 -3.85 -25.12
N VAL A 369 -14.81 -4.05 -24.47
CA VAL A 369 -13.84 -5.06 -24.91
C VAL A 369 -14.42 -6.46 -24.77
N GLN A 370 -15.16 -6.74 -23.69
CA GLN A 370 -15.86 -8.00 -23.50
C GLN A 370 -16.82 -8.32 -24.66
N HIS A 371 -17.62 -7.33 -25.08
CA HIS A 371 -18.56 -7.49 -26.18
C HIS A 371 -17.83 -7.72 -27.52
N LEU A 372 -16.79 -6.93 -27.80
CA LEU A 372 -16.01 -7.06 -29.03
C LEU A 372 -15.27 -8.41 -29.10
N ALA A 373 -14.71 -8.88 -27.98
CA ALA A 373 -14.02 -10.17 -27.88
C ALA A 373 -14.98 -11.36 -27.96
N ALA A 374 -16.25 -11.19 -27.59
CA ALA A 374 -17.26 -12.26 -27.67
C ALA A 374 -17.51 -12.74 -29.11
N ALA A 375 -17.24 -11.88 -30.11
CA ALA A 375 -17.35 -12.23 -31.53
C ALA A 375 -16.35 -13.34 -31.96
N ASP A 376 -15.21 -13.46 -31.27
CA ASP A 376 -14.17 -14.47 -31.57
C ASP A 376 -14.35 -15.77 -30.78
N THR A 377 -15.32 -15.83 -29.87
CA THR A 377 -15.61 -17.01 -29.03
C THR A 377 -16.97 -17.63 -29.36
N ASP A 378 -17.45 -17.48 -30.59
CA ASP A 378 -18.78 -17.94 -31.04
C ASP A 378 -19.92 -17.47 -30.10
N GLY A 379 -19.79 -16.28 -29.50
CA GLY A 379 -20.76 -15.72 -28.55
C GLY A 379 -20.72 -16.34 -27.15
N ASN A 380 -19.79 -17.26 -26.84
CA ASN A 380 -19.65 -17.81 -25.49
C ASN A 380 -19.06 -16.79 -24.52
N LEU A 381 -19.95 -16.03 -23.87
CA LEU A 381 -19.58 -14.95 -22.96
C LEU A 381 -18.71 -15.40 -21.79
N GLY A 382 -18.84 -16.63 -21.29
CA GLY A 382 -17.97 -17.13 -20.22
C GLY A 382 -16.52 -17.30 -20.66
N VAL A 383 -16.28 -17.77 -21.90
CA VAL A 383 -14.92 -17.88 -22.48
C VAL A 383 -14.34 -16.49 -22.77
N SER A 384 -15.14 -15.60 -23.38
CA SER A 384 -14.74 -14.22 -23.66
C SER A 384 -14.35 -13.48 -22.38
N THR A 385 -15.25 -13.48 -21.38
CA THR A 385 -15.02 -12.81 -20.10
C THR A 385 -13.76 -13.33 -19.41
N GLY A 386 -13.52 -14.65 -19.38
CA GLY A 386 -12.32 -15.17 -18.76
C GLY A 386 -11.02 -14.86 -19.52
N ARG A 387 -11.03 -14.82 -20.86
CA ARG A 387 -9.87 -14.38 -21.65
C ARG A 387 -9.57 -12.89 -21.48
N VAL A 388 -10.60 -12.05 -21.55
CA VAL A 388 -10.49 -10.59 -21.38
C VAL A 388 -9.98 -10.26 -19.98
N ASN A 389 -10.53 -10.90 -18.94
CA ASN A 389 -10.07 -10.71 -17.57
C ASN A 389 -8.62 -11.17 -17.40
N ALA A 390 -8.28 -12.37 -17.85
CA ALA A 390 -6.92 -12.90 -17.72
C ALA A 390 -5.86 -11.99 -18.37
N VAL A 391 -6.08 -11.54 -19.61
CA VAL A 391 -5.10 -10.70 -20.32
C VAL A 391 -5.00 -9.31 -19.69
N ASN A 392 -6.13 -8.72 -19.27
CA ASN A 392 -6.13 -7.44 -18.57
C ASN A 392 -5.40 -7.52 -17.24
N THR A 393 -5.67 -8.55 -16.44
CA THR A 393 -5.05 -8.73 -15.13
C THR A 393 -3.55 -9.05 -15.24
N LEU A 394 -3.12 -9.84 -16.24
CA LEU A 394 -1.68 -10.03 -16.52
C LEU A 394 -1.00 -8.73 -16.96
N GLY A 395 -1.66 -7.95 -17.81
CA GLY A 395 -1.18 -6.63 -18.20
C GLY A 395 -1.06 -5.70 -17.00
N ALA A 396 -2.08 -5.66 -16.15
CA ALA A 396 -2.09 -4.94 -14.87
C ALA A 396 -0.90 -5.32 -13.97
N VAL A 397 -0.62 -6.61 -13.78
CA VAL A 397 0.55 -7.10 -13.03
C VAL A 397 1.86 -6.56 -13.63
N ALA A 398 2.02 -6.66 -14.95
CA ALA A 398 3.19 -6.12 -15.63
C ALA A 398 3.29 -4.59 -15.47
N GLY A 399 2.15 -3.89 -15.48
CA GLY A 399 2.06 -2.45 -15.25
C GLY A 399 2.51 -2.03 -13.86
N VAL A 400 2.05 -2.72 -12.80
CA VAL A 400 2.50 -2.48 -11.43
C VAL A 400 4.01 -2.66 -11.33
N LEU A 401 4.54 -3.80 -11.79
CA LEU A 401 5.97 -4.10 -11.73
C LEU A 401 6.82 -3.10 -12.51
N ALA A 402 6.43 -2.80 -13.76
CA ALA A 402 7.15 -1.86 -14.60
C ALA A 402 7.12 -0.43 -14.03
N THR A 403 6.01 -0.04 -13.42
CA THR A 403 5.87 1.30 -12.84
C THR A 403 6.68 1.45 -11.56
N THR A 404 6.53 0.51 -10.63
CA THR A 404 7.18 0.53 -9.32
C THR A 404 8.71 0.40 -9.41
N PHE A 405 9.22 -0.55 -10.21
CA PHE A 405 10.65 -0.85 -10.29
C PHE A 405 11.36 -0.23 -11.50
N GLY A 406 10.61 0.40 -12.41
CA GLY A 406 11.15 0.95 -13.65
C GLY A 406 10.81 2.43 -13.84
N LEU A 407 9.54 2.74 -14.09
CA LEU A 407 9.11 4.09 -14.46
C LEU A 407 9.40 5.11 -13.36
N ILE A 408 9.03 4.83 -12.11
CA ILE A 408 9.19 5.82 -11.04
C ILE A 408 10.68 6.06 -10.71
N PRO A 409 11.51 5.03 -10.47
CA PRO A 409 12.93 5.26 -10.17
C PRO A 409 13.72 5.96 -11.29
N THR A 410 13.27 5.86 -12.56
CA THR A 410 14.00 6.43 -13.71
C THR A 410 13.43 7.75 -14.23
N ALA A 411 12.11 7.90 -14.22
CA ALA A 411 11.41 9.07 -14.78
C ALA A 411 10.73 9.93 -13.71
N GLY A 412 10.76 9.51 -12.44
CA GLY A 412 9.96 10.10 -11.36
C GLY A 412 8.46 9.87 -11.53
N LEU A 413 7.66 10.34 -10.58
CA LEU A 413 6.21 10.26 -10.50
C LEU A 413 5.61 11.06 -11.66
N GLN A 414 6.06 12.29 -11.87
CA GLN A 414 5.55 13.13 -12.95
C GLN A 414 5.88 12.55 -14.33
N GLY A 415 7.13 12.13 -14.57
CA GLY A 415 7.52 11.50 -15.84
C GLY A 415 6.79 10.18 -16.08
N SER A 416 6.55 9.39 -15.03
CA SER A 416 5.72 8.18 -15.10
C SER A 416 4.30 8.49 -15.59
N LEU A 417 3.64 9.53 -15.06
CA LEU A 417 2.30 9.94 -15.53
C LEU A 417 2.30 10.31 -17.02
N PHE A 418 3.33 11.02 -17.49
CA PHE A 418 3.49 11.36 -18.91
C PHE A 418 3.67 10.13 -19.79
N LEU A 419 4.51 9.18 -19.37
CA LEU A 419 4.75 7.94 -20.11
C LEU A 419 3.49 7.06 -20.18
N LEU A 420 2.76 6.96 -19.07
CA LEU A 420 1.48 6.24 -19.01
C LEU A 420 0.42 6.90 -19.93
N ALA A 421 0.33 8.24 -19.92
CA ALA A 421 -0.57 8.98 -20.80
C ALA A 421 -0.23 8.79 -22.28
N THR A 422 1.07 8.80 -22.59
CA THR A 422 1.57 8.50 -23.92
C THR A 422 1.20 7.09 -24.35
N GLY A 423 1.30 6.10 -23.45
CA GLY A 423 0.86 4.73 -23.68
C GLY A 423 -0.62 4.63 -24.07
N SER A 424 -1.52 5.24 -23.28
CA SER A 424 -2.96 5.30 -23.63
C SER A 424 -3.19 6.00 -24.97
N LEU A 425 -2.46 7.06 -25.27
CA LEU A 425 -2.61 7.78 -26.52
C LEU A 425 -2.22 6.92 -27.71
N LEU A 426 -1.06 6.26 -27.65
CA LEU A 426 -0.56 5.39 -28.72
C LEU A 426 -1.53 4.22 -28.97
N LEU A 427 -2.11 3.65 -27.92
CA LEU A 427 -3.17 2.64 -28.05
C LEU A 427 -4.42 3.19 -28.73
N GLY A 428 -4.85 4.39 -28.35
CA GLY A 428 -6.00 5.07 -28.95
C GLY A 428 -5.78 5.36 -30.44
N LEU A 429 -4.61 5.86 -30.80
CA LEU A 429 -4.21 6.11 -32.18
C LEU A 429 -4.10 4.82 -32.99
N ALA A 430 -3.47 3.77 -32.45
CA ALA A 430 -3.38 2.48 -33.13
C ALA A 430 -4.77 1.90 -33.43
N ALA A 431 -5.72 2.02 -32.48
CA ALA A 431 -7.10 1.60 -32.67
C ALA A 431 -7.82 2.37 -33.79
N LEU A 432 -7.67 3.70 -33.81
CA LEU A 432 -8.29 4.58 -34.79
C LEU A 432 -7.64 4.45 -36.17
N VAL A 433 -6.32 4.33 -36.25
CA VAL A 433 -5.59 4.09 -37.51
C VAL A 433 -5.98 2.73 -38.08
N GLY A 434 -5.96 1.67 -37.28
CA GLY A 434 -6.40 0.33 -37.70
C GLY A 434 -7.88 0.26 -38.13
N PHE A 435 -8.73 1.16 -37.61
CA PHE A 435 -10.10 1.35 -38.07
C PHE A 435 -10.16 2.17 -39.37
N SER A 436 -9.39 3.26 -39.47
CA SER A 436 -9.37 4.19 -40.60
C SER A 436 -8.86 3.59 -41.91
N LEU A 437 -7.88 2.68 -41.86
CA LEU A 437 -7.35 1.95 -43.01
C LEU A 437 -8.40 1.02 -43.68
N ARG A 438 -9.62 0.97 -43.13
CA ARG A 438 -10.75 0.18 -43.63
C ARG A 438 -11.93 1.04 -44.10
N VAL A 439 -11.84 2.36 -43.96
CA VAL A 439 -12.89 3.32 -44.36
C VAL A 439 -12.30 4.21 -45.47
N ALA A 440 -13.10 4.53 -46.48
CA ALA A 440 -12.63 5.12 -47.75
C ALA A 440 -12.04 6.54 -47.67
N ASP A 441 -11.96 7.17 -46.50
CA ASP A 441 -11.74 8.62 -46.36
C ASP A 441 -10.56 8.97 -45.43
N PRO A 442 -9.32 9.07 -45.95
CA PRO A 442 -8.08 9.17 -45.15
C PRO A 442 -7.87 10.53 -44.47
N VAL A 443 -8.35 11.64 -45.05
CA VAL A 443 -8.12 13.01 -44.54
C VAL A 443 -8.86 13.26 -43.22
N ARG A 444 -10.10 12.76 -43.09
CA ARG A 444 -10.90 12.84 -41.86
C ARG A 444 -10.31 12.01 -40.71
N ASN A 445 -9.41 11.08 -41.01
CA ASN A 445 -8.81 10.15 -40.05
C ASN A 445 -7.43 10.61 -39.53
N LEU A 446 -6.74 11.51 -40.24
CA LEU A 446 -5.45 12.07 -39.79
C LEU A 446 -5.59 13.17 -38.72
N ARG A 447 -6.77 13.77 -38.58
CA ARG A 447 -7.04 14.82 -37.56
C ARG A 447 -6.90 14.32 -36.12
N TRP A 448 -7.18 13.05 -35.86
CA TRP A 448 -7.08 12.47 -34.52
C TRP A 448 -5.63 12.24 -34.09
N PRO A 449 -4.75 11.61 -34.91
CA PRO A 449 -3.30 11.62 -34.70
C PRO A 449 -2.71 13.02 -34.53
N ALA A 450 -3.10 13.98 -35.36
CA ALA A 450 -2.61 15.36 -35.27
C ALA A 450 -3.04 16.03 -33.96
N ALA A 451 -4.33 15.95 -33.59
CA ALA A 451 -4.84 16.51 -32.33
C ALA A 451 -4.22 15.83 -31.09
N ALA A 452 -4.02 14.51 -31.16
CA ALA A 452 -3.35 13.74 -30.12
C ALA A 452 -1.87 14.16 -29.95
N ALA A 453 -1.14 14.34 -31.05
CA ALA A 453 0.24 14.81 -31.03
C ALA A 453 0.34 16.25 -30.50
N ILE A 454 -0.58 17.13 -30.91
CA ILE A 454 -0.68 18.50 -30.38
C ILE A 454 -0.96 18.48 -28.87
N LEU A 455 -1.87 17.63 -28.41
CA LEU A 455 -2.21 17.52 -26.98
C LEU A 455 -1.02 17.02 -26.15
N LEU A 456 -0.28 16.02 -26.63
CA LEU A 456 0.95 15.58 -25.97
C LEU A 456 2.01 16.68 -25.95
N LEU A 457 2.25 17.32 -27.09
CA LEU A 457 3.26 18.36 -27.19
C LEU A 457 2.90 19.53 -26.28
N ALA A 458 1.65 19.96 -26.27
CA ALA A 458 1.15 20.99 -25.36
C ALA A 458 1.31 20.56 -23.90
N GLY A 459 0.91 19.33 -23.55
CA GLY A 459 1.07 18.79 -22.21
C GLY A 459 2.53 18.73 -21.76
N PHE A 460 3.44 18.36 -22.66
CA PHE A 460 4.89 18.30 -22.38
C PHE A 460 5.52 19.68 -22.26
N VAL A 461 5.18 20.62 -23.14
CA VAL A 461 5.72 21.99 -23.14
C VAL A 461 5.19 22.79 -21.95
N LEU A 462 3.92 22.62 -21.60
CA LEU A 462 3.27 23.34 -20.51
C LEU A 462 3.43 22.64 -19.16
N ARG A 463 4.19 21.54 -19.09
CA ARG A 463 4.27 20.73 -17.87
C ARG A 463 4.81 21.57 -16.70
N PRO A 464 4.23 21.44 -15.50
CA PRO A 464 4.76 22.09 -14.31
C PRO A 464 6.18 21.57 -13.99
N PRO A 465 7.00 22.35 -13.26
CA PRO A 465 8.33 21.91 -12.84
C PRO A 465 8.26 20.62 -12.00
N ALA A 466 9.30 19.80 -12.12
CA ALA A 466 9.35 18.43 -11.63
C ALA A 466 9.66 18.28 -10.13
N VAL A 467 9.41 19.32 -9.34
CA VAL A 467 9.69 19.33 -7.91
C VAL A 467 8.37 19.36 -7.16
N TYR A 468 8.01 18.23 -6.57
CA TYR A 468 6.66 18.04 -6.08
C TYR A 468 6.63 17.27 -4.76
N LEU A 469 6.54 18.02 -3.66
CA LEU A 469 6.28 17.50 -2.33
C LEU A 469 5.21 18.29 -1.55
N GLY A 470 4.33 19.00 -2.27
CA GLY A 470 3.27 19.76 -1.61
C GLY A 470 3.74 21.04 -0.91
N PHE A 471 4.96 21.50 -1.16
CA PHE A 471 5.39 22.83 -0.72
C PHE A 471 4.60 23.93 -1.44
N ARG A 472 4.10 24.90 -0.66
CA ARG A 472 3.26 26.02 -1.13
C ARG A 472 4.05 27.12 -1.83
N GLN A 473 5.38 27.07 -1.81
CA GLN A 473 6.29 28.05 -2.40
C GLN A 473 7.23 27.35 -3.37
N ASP A 474 7.80 28.11 -4.32
CA ASP A 474 8.71 27.56 -5.33
C ASP A 474 9.87 26.83 -4.65
N PRO A 475 9.89 25.49 -4.69
CA PRO A 475 10.89 24.71 -3.96
C PRO A 475 12.30 24.91 -4.54
N GLY A 476 12.43 25.48 -5.75
CA GLY A 476 13.69 25.60 -6.45
C GLY A 476 14.75 26.46 -5.76
N GLU A 477 14.37 27.42 -4.92
CA GLU A 477 15.34 28.34 -4.28
C GLU A 477 16.00 27.73 -3.02
N PHE A 478 15.33 26.77 -2.37
CA PHE A 478 15.70 26.29 -1.04
C PHE A 478 15.90 24.77 -0.95
N MET A 479 15.70 24.04 -2.05
CA MET A 479 15.84 22.58 -2.04
C MET A 479 17.30 22.16 -2.22
N ALA A 480 17.86 21.56 -1.18
CA ALA A 480 19.24 21.06 -1.15
C ALA A 480 19.37 19.64 -1.72
N PHE A 481 18.32 18.82 -1.63
CA PHE A 481 18.30 17.44 -2.15
C PHE A 481 16.90 17.03 -2.58
N TYR A 482 16.82 16.18 -3.62
CA TYR A 482 15.58 15.57 -4.09
C TYR A 482 15.86 14.22 -4.75
N ALA A 483 15.19 13.17 -4.29
CA ALA A 483 15.22 11.86 -4.92
C ALA A 483 13.88 11.14 -4.79
N GLU A 484 13.50 10.44 -5.88
CA GLU A 484 12.32 9.60 -5.93
C GLU A 484 12.71 8.13 -6.08
N GLY A 485 12.50 7.37 -5.01
CA GLY A 485 12.83 5.97 -4.91
C GLY A 485 11.71 5.03 -5.31
N VAL A 486 11.93 3.75 -5.04
CA VAL A 486 10.91 2.69 -5.24
C VAL A 486 9.73 2.85 -4.25
N ASP A 487 10.01 3.28 -3.02
CA ASP A 487 9.02 3.41 -1.94
C ASP A 487 8.85 4.85 -1.45
N THR A 488 9.97 5.56 -1.27
CA THR A 488 10.01 6.89 -0.67
C THR A 488 10.30 7.98 -1.70
N THR A 489 9.80 9.17 -1.44
CA THR A 489 10.27 10.41 -2.07
C THR A 489 10.91 11.23 -0.97
N VAL A 490 12.20 11.54 -1.11
CA VAL A 490 12.97 12.28 -0.10
C VAL A 490 13.34 13.64 -0.67
N ALA A 491 13.12 14.69 0.11
CA ALA A 491 13.71 15.99 -0.18
C ALA A 491 14.20 16.68 1.07
N VAL A 492 15.21 17.51 0.89
CA VAL A 492 15.78 18.33 1.96
C VAL A 492 15.67 19.78 1.55
N PHE A 493 15.13 20.59 2.44
CA PHE A 493 15.03 22.04 2.26
C PHE A 493 15.93 22.74 3.28
N ASP A 494 16.74 23.68 2.79
CA ASP A 494 17.37 24.70 3.63
C ASP A 494 16.33 25.79 3.94
N VAL A 495 16.24 26.22 5.19
CA VAL A 495 15.37 27.31 5.63
C VAL A 495 16.26 28.44 6.15
N PRO A 496 16.75 29.35 5.26
CA PRO A 496 17.77 30.32 5.63
C PRO A 496 17.34 31.28 6.73
N ALA A 497 16.04 31.59 6.82
CA ALA A 497 15.48 32.48 7.85
C ALA A 497 15.83 32.03 9.28
N ASN A 498 15.90 30.71 9.50
CA ASN A 498 16.18 30.11 10.81
C ASN A 498 17.50 29.32 10.82
N ASN A 499 18.23 29.29 9.69
CA ASN A 499 19.42 28.47 9.49
C ASN A 499 19.22 26.99 9.87
N ILE A 500 18.08 26.41 9.47
CA ILE A 500 17.77 25.00 9.69
C ILE A 500 17.60 24.25 8.37
N LYS A 501 17.79 22.94 8.40
CA LYS A 501 17.41 22.00 7.35
C LYS A 501 16.17 21.24 7.77
N VAL A 502 15.33 20.87 6.80
CA VAL A 502 14.18 20.01 7.03
C VAL A 502 14.11 18.95 5.95
N SER A 503 14.24 17.69 6.36
CA SER A 503 14.07 16.53 5.51
C SER A 503 12.62 16.07 5.52
N PHE A 504 12.10 15.80 4.32
CA PHE A 504 10.76 15.28 4.09
C PHE A 504 10.83 13.90 3.48
N VAL A 505 10.05 12.95 4.01
CA VAL A 505 9.85 11.62 3.43
C VAL A 505 8.38 11.45 3.10
N ASN A 506 8.07 11.26 1.81
CA ASN A 506 6.69 11.18 1.31
C ASN A 506 5.82 12.35 1.81
N GLY A 507 6.36 13.57 1.78
CA GLY A 507 5.65 14.80 2.18
C GLY A 507 5.56 15.06 3.68
N ARG A 508 6.11 14.19 4.53
CA ARG A 508 6.14 14.35 5.99
C ARG A 508 7.48 14.86 6.47
N ILE A 509 7.48 15.77 7.44
CA ILE A 509 8.69 16.18 8.14
C ILE A 509 9.21 14.98 8.93
N GLU A 510 10.46 14.59 8.70
CA GLU A 510 11.10 13.50 9.45
C GLU A 510 12.37 13.97 10.15
N VAL A 511 13.20 14.84 9.53
CA VAL A 511 14.46 15.29 10.13
C VAL A 511 14.63 16.81 10.03
N PRO A 512 14.01 17.58 10.93
CA PRO A 512 14.29 19.00 11.09
C PRO A 512 15.54 19.21 11.98
N THR A 513 16.33 20.26 11.70
CA THR A 513 17.50 20.65 12.52
C THR A 513 17.19 21.82 13.45
N ASP A 514 15.93 21.98 13.87
CA ASP A 514 15.60 22.90 14.95
C ASP A 514 16.19 22.40 16.28
N GLU A 515 16.31 23.30 17.25
CA GLU A 515 17.00 23.05 18.52
C GLU A 515 16.42 21.85 19.28
N ILE A 516 15.09 21.73 19.37
CA ILE A 516 14.40 20.69 20.13
C ILE A 516 14.60 19.33 19.46
N SER A 517 14.47 19.26 18.14
CA SER A 517 14.68 18.01 17.39
C SER A 517 16.14 17.56 17.44
N MET A 518 17.09 18.48 17.29
CA MET A 518 18.53 18.18 17.39
C MET A 518 18.90 17.64 18.76
N GLN A 519 18.32 18.18 19.83
CA GLN A 519 18.50 17.71 21.19
C GLN A 519 18.02 16.25 21.35
N ALA A 520 16.87 15.90 20.77
CA ALA A 520 16.36 14.53 20.77
C ALA A 520 17.28 13.57 20.01
N PHE A 521 17.70 13.92 18.78
CA PHE A 521 18.61 13.07 17.97
C PHE A 521 19.96 12.86 18.66
N ARG A 522 20.53 13.91 19.25
CA ARG A 522 21.80 13.84 19.99
C ARG A 522 21.65 13.03 21.28
N ALA A 523 20.57 13.19 22.02
CA ALA A 523 20.29 12.37 23.20
C ALA A 523 20.20 10.89 22.83
N LEU A 524 19.50 10.57 21.75
CA LEU A 524 19.34 9.19 21.25
C LEU A 524 20.69 8.56 20.83
N GLY A 525 21.65 9.35 20.35
CA GLY A 525 22.99 8.88 20.01
C GLY A 525 23.98 8.86 21.18
N HIS A 526 23.92 9.83 22.09
CA HIS A 526 24.89 9.95 23.19
C HIS A 526 24.54 9.14 24.43
N LEU A 527 23.26 9.06 24.82
CA LEU A 527 22.86 8.36 26.05
C LEU A 527 23.21 6.86 26.03
N PRO A 528 23.00 6.10 24.94
CA PRO A 528 23.25 4.66 24.96
C PRO A 528 24.69 4.25 25.33
N PRO A 529 25.76 4.79 24.71
CA PRO A 529 27.14 4.44 25.07
C PRO A 529 27.61 5.04 26.40
N LEU A 530 26.96 6.11 26.88
CA LEU A 530 27.22 6.65 28.21
C LEU A 530 26.55 5.81 29.31
N VAL A 531 25.46 5.11 29.01
CA VAL A 531 24.86 4.13 29.93
C VAL A 531 25.62 2.79 29.84
N ARG A 532 25.88 2.31 28.63
CA ARG A 532 26.63 1.06 28.37
C ARG A 532 28.06 1.35 27.89
N GLU A 533 28.93 1.63 28.86
CA GLU A 533 30.34 1.88 28.59
C GLU A 533 31.05 0.67 27.98
N GLY A 534 32.10 0.93 27.19
CA GLY A 534 32.93 -0.13 26.60
C GLY A 534 32.25 -0.96 25.51
N ALA A 535 31.09 -0.52 25.01
CA ALA A 535 30.36 -1.18 23.93
C ALA A 535 31.28 -1.47 22.73
N GLN A 536 31.26 -2.71 22.25
CA GLN A 536 32.04 -3.18 21.10
C GLN A 536 31.22 -3.13 19.81
N ARG A 537 29.90 -3.28 19.94
CA ARG A 537 28.99 -3.29 18.80
C ARG A 537 27.66 -2.60 19.09
N ALA A 538 27.27 -1.70 18.20
CA ALA A 538 25.97 -1.05 18.24
C ALA A 538 25.18 -1.28 16.95
N LEU A 539 23.85 -1.25 17.08
CA LEU A 539 22.90 -1.29 15.97
C LEU A 539 22.01 -0.05 16.01
N MET A 540 22.01 0.74 14.94
CA MET A 540 21.02 1.79 14.71
C MET A 540 19.93 1.28 13.74
N LEU A 541 18.68 1.32 14.18
CA LEU A 541 17.50 1.02 13.35
C LEU A 541 16.84 2.34 12.95
N SER A 542 16.53 2.49 11.66
CA SER A 542 16.04 3.74 11.06
C SER A 542 17.11 4.84 11.11
N PHE A 543 18.13 4.73 10.27
CA PHE A 543 19.27 5.66 10.26
C PHE A 543 18.87 7.12 10.00
N GLY A 544 17.81 7.37 9.23
CA GLY A 544 17.36 8.72 8.90
C GLY A 544 18.44 9.51 8.15
N ASN A 545 18.72 10.75 8.55
CA ASN A 545 19.85 11.51 8.00
C ASN A 545 21.15 11.36 8.82
N GLY A 546 21.18 10.38 9.74
CA GLY A 546 22.41 9.97 10.43
C GLY A 546 22.80 10.78 11.66
N ILE A 547 22.01 11.75 12.12
CA ILE A 547 22.37 12.63 13.25
C ILE A 547 22.60 11.84 14.54
N ALA A 548 21.66 10.97 14.91
CA ALA A 548 21.81 10.10 16.07
C ALA A 548 22.98 9.11 15.89
N THR A 549 23.16 8.57 14.68
CA THR A 549 24.25 7.62 14.37
C THR A 549 25.63 8.29 14.46
N GLY A 550 25.76 9.53 13.99
CA GLY A 550 27.00 10.30 14.06
C GLY A 550 27.37 10.72 15.49
N SER A 551 26.35 10.96 16.32
CA SER A 551 26.51 11.18 17.76
C SER A 551 26.98 9.90 18.46
N LEU A 552 26.39 8.75 18.10
CA LEU A 552 26.76 7.41 18.60
C LEU A 552 28.19 7.01 18.18
N ASP A 553 28.56 7.21 16.91
CA ASP A 553 29.90 6.91 16.38
C ASP A 553 30.99 7.76 17.06
N GLY A 554 30.64 8.96 17.55
CA GLY A 554 31.54 9.84 18.30
C GLY A 554 32.11 9.24 19.59
N HIS A 555 31.55 8.13 20.07
CA HIS A 555 32.02 7.40 21.25
C HIS A 555 33.06 6.31 20.94
N GLY A 556 33.45 6.13 19.68
CA GLY A 556 34.53 5.23 19.29
C GLY A 556 34.17 3.73 19.35
N ILE A 557 32.88 3.39 19.28
CA ILE A 557 32.40 2.00 19.21
C ILE A 557 32.97 1.33 17.96
N PRO A 558 33.76 0.25 18.06
CA PRO A 558 34.49 -0.33 16.93
C PRO A 558 33.63 -0.69 15.72
N ARG A 559 32.36 -1.08 15.94
CA ARG A 559 31.45 -1.45 14.87
C ARG A 559 30.02 -0.99 15.14
N VAL A 560 29.50 -0.16 14.24
CA VAL A 560 28.12 0.33 14.25
C VAL A 560 27.45 -0.15 12.97
N ASP A 561 26.48 -1.05 13.10
CA ASP A 561 25.61 -1.43 11.99
C ASP A 561 24.42 -0.45 11.96
N ALA A 562 24.18 0.24 10.85
CA ALA A 562 23.08 1.20 10.71
C ALA A 562 22.17 0.79 9.56
N VAL A 563 20.87 0.69 9.84
CA VAL A 563 19.88 0.10 8.94
C VAL A 563 18.81 1.12 8.61
N ASP A 564 18.53 1.32 7.33
CA ASP A 564 17.42 2.13 6.85
C ASP A 564 16.65 1.42 5.73
N LEU A 565 15.34 1.69 5.64
CA LEU A 565 14.51 1.14 4.59
C LEU A 565 14.77 1.83 3.24
N SER A 566 15.11 3.13 3.25
CA SER A 566 15.23 3.96 2.05
C SER A 566 16.68 4.26 1.71
N ARG A 567 17.04 3.99 0.45
CA ARG A 567 18.34 4.38 -0.10
C ARG A 567 18.45 5.90 -0.23
N GLU A 568 17.37 6.52 -0.67
CA GLU A 568 17.24 7.95 -0.92
C GLU A 568 17.47 8.74 0.37
N MET A 569 17.11 8.17 1.52
CA MET A 569 17.37 8.76 2.83
C MET A 569 18.87 8.75 3.18
N LEU A 570 19.59 7.67 2.84
CA LEU A 570 21.05 7.61 2.98
C LEU A 570 21.75 8.62 2.07
N GLU A 571 21.27 8.77 0.83
CA GLU A 571 21.80 9.76 -0.12
C GLU A 571 21.56 11.19 0.37
N ALA A 572 20.38 11.47 0.94
CA ALA A 572 20.05 12.77 1.54
C ALA A 572 20.93 13.11 2.75
N ALA A 573 21.44 12.11 3.47
CA ALA A 573 22.30 12.32 4.64
C ALA A 573 23.63 13.00 4.32
N GLU A 574 24.08 13.02 3.06
CA GLU A 574 25.27 13.75 2.61
C GLU A 574 25.12 15.27 2.85
N VAL A 575 23.90 15.79 2.70
CA VAL A 575 23.60 17.22 2.95
C VAL A 575 23.66 17.58 4.44
N TYR A 576 23.55 16.57 5.32
CA TYR A 576 23.61 16.71 6.77
C TYR A 576 25.03 16.49 7.33
N TRP A 577 26.09 16.57 6.52
CA TRP A 577 27.45 16.22 6.93
C TRP A 577 27.94 16.97 8.19
N GLU A 578 27.47 18.20 8.44
CA GLU A 578 27.79 18.95 9.66
C GLU A 578 27.05 18.38 10.87
N GLU A 579 25.73 18.19 10.74
CA GLU A 579 24.84 17.77 11.82
C GLU A 579 25.01 16.30 12.18
N ASN A 580 25.31 15.44 11.20
CA ASN A 580 25.59 14.02 11.39
C ASN A 580 27.09 13.71 11.56
N HIS A 581 27.94 14.73 11.63
CA HIS A 581 29.37 14.57 11.86
C HIS A 581 30.08 13.67 10.84
N ASN A 582 29.65 13.78 9.59
CA ASN A 582 30.20 13.04 8.45
C ASN A 582 30.15 11.51 8.63
N VAL A 583 29.09 11.01 9.28
CA VAL A 583 28.94 9.60 9.66
C VAL A 583 28.98 8.64 8.47
N LEU A 584 28.56 9.08 7.29
CA LEU A 584 28.57 8.30 6.05
C LEU A 584 29.98 7.84 5.64
N HIS A 585 31.02 8.55 6.10
CA HIS A 585 32.42 8.23 5.81
C HIS A 585 33.16 7.62 7.00
N SER A 586 32.47 7.32 8.09
CA SER A 586 33.10 6.69 9.26
C SER A 586 33.46 5.23 8.95
N PRO A 587 34.72 4.80 9.16
CA PRO A 587 35.14 3.42 8.92
C PRO A 587 34.53 2.41 9.92
N ARG A 588 33.91 2.90 10.99
CA ARG A 588 33.24 2.08 12.01
C ARG A 588 31.77 1.80 11.67
N VAL A 589 31.19 2.56 10.75
CA VAL A 589 29.77 2.49 10.40
C VAL A 589 29.58 1.64 9.15
N SER A 590 28.71 0.64 9.22
CA SER A 590 28.27 -0.18 8.10
C SER A 590 26.80 0.12 7.81
N LEU A 591 26.52 0.71 6.65
CA LEU A 591 25.17 1.06 6.22
C LEU A 591 24.49 -0.11 5.50
N HIS A 592 23.23 -0.38 5.86
CA HIS A 592 22.42 -1.45 5.27
C HIS A 592 21.08 -0.88 4.80
N VAL A 593 20.79 -1.00 3.50
CA VAL A 593 19.46 -0.66 2.94
C VAL A 593 18.57 -1.90 3.01
N GLU A 594 17.88 -2.07 4.15
CA GLU A 594 17.02 -3.22 4.44
C GLU A 594 15.95 -2.84 5.48
N ASP A 595 14.85 -3.60 5.54
CA ASP A 595 13.88 -3.51 6.64
C ASP A 595 14.53 -3.90 7.98
N GLY A 596 14.38 -3.05 9.00
CA GLY A 596 15.02 -3.25 10.31
C GLY A 596 14.60 -4.53 11.04
N ARG A 597 13.35 -4.98 10.89
CA ARG A 597 12.87 -6.24 11.49
C ARG A 597 13.51 -7.42 10.76
N ASN A 598 13.57 -7.39 9.44
CA ASN A 598 14.25 -8.40 8.64
C ASN A 598 15.74 -8.48 8.98
N PHE A 599 16.41 -7.35 9.16
CA PHE A 599 17.81 -7.30 9.58
C PHE A 599 18.01 -7.97 10.95
N LEU A 600 17.18 -7.65 11.96
CA LEU A 600 17.20 -8.31 13.27
C LEU A 600 16.94 -9.82 13.17
N LEU A 601 16.08 -10.26 12.26
CA LEU A 601 15.85 -11.68 12.03
C LEU A 601 17.05 -12.36 11.36
N ARG A 602 17.77 -11.68 10.46
CA ARG A 602 18.85 -12.25 9.63
C ARG A 602 20.25 -12.19 10.23
N THR A 603 20.58 -11.11 10.93
CA THR A 603 21.94 -10.92 11.47
C THR A 603 22.32 -12.10 12.36
N PRO A 604 23.55 -12.62 12.39
CA PRO A 604 23.96 -13.61 13.38
C PRO A 604 24.47 -12.96 14.68
N HIS A 605 24.61 -11.64 14.69
CA HIS A 605 25.29 -10.92 15.76
C HIS A 605 24.35 -10.53 16.89
N ARG A 606 24.93 -10.37 18.08
CA ARG A 606 24.32 -9.66 19.21
C ARG A 606 25.02 -8.31 19.38
N TYR A 607 24.32 -7.38 20.01
CA TYR A 607 24.75 -5.98 20.16
C TYR A 607 24.75 -5.59 21.63
N ASP A 608 25.74 -4.78 22.02
CA ASP A 608 25.80 -4.13 23.33
C ASP A 608 24.76 -3.01 23.42
N ILE A 609 24.54 -2.33 22.30
CA ILE A 609 23.60 -1.23 22.16
C ILE A 609 22.72 -1.49 20.95
N ILE A 610 21.41 -1.42 21.14
CA ILE A 610 20.47 -1.24 20.02
C ILE A 610 19.78 0.11 20.23
N THR A 611 19.70 0.91 19.18
CA THR A 611 18.98 2.18 19.17
C THR A 611 18.02 2.19 18.00
N ALA A 612 16.80 2.68 18.20
CA ALA A 612 15.79 2.82 17.15
C ALA A 612 15.28 4.27 17.07
N ASP A 613 15.56 4.92 15.95
CA ASP A 613 15.07 6.27 15.61
C ASP A 613 13.90 6.17 14.62
N ALA A 614 12.91 5.35 15.00
CA ALA A 614 11.81 4.98 14.11
C ALA A 614 10.87 6.17 13.88
N THR A 615 10.48 6.40 12.62
CA THR A 615 9.47 7.43 12.27
C THR A 615 8.14 7.20 13.01
N HIS A 616 7.25 8.19 12.99
CA HIS A 616 6.01 8.17 13.78
C HIS A 616 5.20 6.85 13.65
N PRO A 617 4.68 6.25 14.74
CA PRO A 617 3.96 4.96 14.69
C PRO A 617 2.72 4.92 13.79
N ALA A 618 2.12 6.08 13.49
CA ALA A 618 1.01 6.17 12.53
C ALA A 618 1.46 6.01 11.06
N ASN A 619 2.77 6.02 10.77
CA ASN A 619 3.30 5.77 9.43
C ASN A 619 3.17 4.29 9.06
N THR A 620 2.73 4.02 7.82
CA THR A 620 2.52 2.66 7.30
C THR A 620 3.79 1.79 7.33
N SER A 621 4.96 2.41 7.24
CA SER A 621 6.28 1.76 7.28
C SER A 621 6.89 1.64 8.69
N SER A 622 6.26 2.16 9.75
CA SER A 622 6.89 2.25 11.08
C SER A 622 6.14 1.56 12.21
N TRP A 623 4.80 1.47 12.16
CA TRP A 623 3.97 0.86 13.22
C TRP A 623 4.46 -0.52 13.70
N ALA A 624 5.09 -1.29 12.82
CA ALA A 624 5.60 -2.62 13.09
C ALA A 624 6.82 -2.64 14.03
N LEU A 625 7.46 -1.48 14.29
CA LEU A 625 8.57 -1.28 15.21
C LEU A 625 8.10 -0.91 16.63
N PHE A 626 6.79 -1.01 16.90
CA PHE A 626 6.20 -0.71 18.21
C PHE A 626 5.35 -1.88 18.74
N THR A 627 5.60 -3.10 18.23
CA THR A 627 4.87 -4.33 18.61
C THR A 627 5.67 -5.18 19.57
N HIS A 628 4.96 -6.01 20.36
CA HIS A 628 5.58 -6.99 21.24
C HIS A 628 6.57 -7.91 20.50
N GLU A 629 6.20 -8.38 19.30
CA GLU A 629 7.05 -9.26 18.49
C GLU A 629 8.33 -8.56 17.99
N PHE A 630 8.29 -7.25 17.75
CA PHE A 630 9.48 -6.46 17.47
C PHE A 630 10.39 -6.36 18.69
N TYR A 631 9.83 -6.01 19.85
CA TYR A 631 10.61 -5.91 21.09
C TYR A 631 11.25 -7.26 21.47
N GLU A 632 10.54 -8.38 21.31
CA GLU A 632 11.14 -9.72 21.48
C GLU A 632 12.31 -9.94 20.51
N SER A 633 12.18 -9.48 19.27
CA SER A 633 13.26 -9.59 18.28
C SER A 633 14.48 -8.77 18.69
N VAL A 634 14.28 -7.57 19.27
CA VAL A 634 15.35 -6.74 19.83
C VAL A 634 16.00 -7.43 21.03
N ALA A 635 15.22 -7.89 22.00
CA ALA A 635 15.73 -8.57 23.19
C ALA A 635 16.58 -9.81 22.84
N ASN A 636 16.16 -10.57 21.82
CA ASN A 636 16.91 -11.73 21.33
C ASN A 636 18.26 -11.37 20.68
N ARG A 637 18.47 -10.09 20.31
CA ARG A 637 19.71 -9.58 19.70
C ARG A 637 20.55 -8.72 20.62
N LEU A 638 20.11 -8.48 21.85
CA LEU A 638 20.98 -7.91 22.88
C LEU A 638 21.89 -8.99 23.48
N VAL A 639 23.07 -8.57 23.92
CA VAL A 639 23.86 -9.33 24.90
C VAL A 639 23.20 -9.23 26.29
N PRO A 640 23.53 -10.09 27.27
CA PRO A 640 22.88 -10.09 28.58
C PRO A 640 22.92 -8.76 29.32
N ASP A 641 23.98 -7.97 29.12
CA ASP A 641 24.16 -6.63 29.71
C ASP A 641 23.93 -5.50 28.69
N GLY A 642 23.24 -5.80 27.59
CA GLY A 642 22.96 -4.84 26.53
C GLY A 642 21.83 -3.88 26.88
N VAL A 643 21.83 -2.72 26.24
CA VAL A 643 20.80 -1.68 26.44
C VAL A 643 20.05 -1.39 25.14
N PHE A 644 18.77 -1.05 25.27
CA PHE A 644 17.94 -0.64 24.13
C PHE A 644 17.36 0.74 24.36
N PHE A 645 17.46 1.60 23.33
CA PHE A 645 16.87 2.93 23.32
C PHE A 645 15.97 3.08 22.10
N GLN A 646 14.80 3.64 22.29
CA GLN A 646 13.90 3.94 21.18
C GLN A 646 13.34 5.35 21.34
N TRP A 647 13.45 6.14 20.28
CA TRP A 647 12.70 7.39 20.19
C TRP A 647 11.21 7.06 20.03
N LEU A 648 10.39 7.70 20.85
CA LEU A 648 8.94 7.56 20.85
C LEU A 648 8.33 8.97 20.73
N PRO A 649 7.93 9.38 19.51
CA PRO A 649 7.18 10.62 19.34
C PRO A 649 5.77 10.48 19.89
N PHE A 650 5.21 11.59 20.35
CA PHE A 650 3.80 11.67 20.74
C PHE A 650 3.05 12.85 20.12
N HIS A 651 3.64 13.53 19.11
CA HIS A 651 2.88 14.47 18.28
C HIS A 651 1.77 13.73 17.55
N SER A 652 0.62 14.36 17.40
CA SER A 652 -0.54 13.77 16.73
C SER A 652 -0.92 12.35 17.24
N MET A 653 -0.67 12.05 18.51
CA MET A 653 -0.97 10.76 19.15
C MET A 653 -1.90 10.95 20.34
N SER A 654 -2.78 9.98 20.61
CA SER A 654 -3.56 9.97 21.85
C SER A 654 -2.72 9.51 23.04
N GLU A 655 -3.03 9.98 24.25
CA GLU A 655 -2.36 9.50 25.45
C GLU A 655 -2.58 7.99 25.68
N GLU A 656 -3.74 7.46 25.28
CA GLU A 656 -4.04 6.03 25.36
C GLU A 656 -3.11 5.21 24.45
N ASP A 657 -2.88 5.66 23.22
CA ASP A 657 -1.94 5.01 22.29
C ASP A 657 -0.50 5.08 22.79
N PHE A 658 -0.09 6.23 23.36
CA PHE A 658 1.23 6.40 23.94
C PHE A 658 1.46 5.44 25.13
N ARG A 659 0.51 5.37 26.06
CA ARG A 659 0.54 4.41 27.19
C ARG A 659 0.50 2.96 26.69
N LEU A 660 -0.24 2.67 25.62
CA LEU A 660 -0.33 1.35 25.01
C LEU A 660 1.03 0.89 24.44
N ILE A 661 1.77 1.77 23.76
CA ILE A 661 3.12 1.47 23.27
C ILE A 661 4.08 1.21 24.43
N LEU A 662 4.09 2.09 25.44
CA LEU A 662 4.94 1.94 26.63
C LEU A 662 4.63 0.67 27.42
N ARG A 663 3.34 0.32 27.58
CA ARG A 663 2.92 -0.94 28.20
C ARG A 663 3.45 -2.14 27.41
N THR A 664 3.39 -2.08 26.08
CA THR A 664 3.90 -3.13 25.21
C THR A 664 5.42 -3.30 25.36
N PHE A 665 6.16 -2.19 25.37
CA PHE A 665 7.62 -2.19 25.58
C PHE A 665 7.98 -2.91 26.90
N ARG A 666 7.25 -2.59 27.97
CA ARG A 666 7.44 -3.19 29.30
C ARG A 666 7.12 -4.67 29.41
N THR A 667 6.34 -5.23 28.49
CA THR A 667 6.09 -6.69 28.49
C THR A 667 7.30 -7.52 28.10
N THR A 668 8.27 -6.91 27.41
CA THR A 668 9.52 -7.55 27.02
C THR A 668 10.68 -7.10 27.90
N PHE A 669 10.72 -5.83 28.30
CA PHE A 669 11.79 -5.25 29.11
C PHE A 669 11.25 -4.85 30.50
N PRO A 670 11.69 -5.50 31.59
CA PRO A 670 11.17 -5.23 32.93
C PRO A 670 11.73 -3.94 33.56
N HIS A 671 12.97 -3.56 33.22
CA HIS A 671 13.64 -2.38 33.75
C HIS A 671 13.71 -1.31 32.67
N THR A 672 12.88 -0.27 32.83
CA THR A 672 12.66 0.74 31.79
C THR A 672 12.64 2.14 32.35
N VAL A 673 13.20 3.10 31.63
CA VAL A 673 13.19 4.52 32.00
C VAL A 673 12.65 5.33 30.83
N LEU A 674 11.83 6.33 31.12
CA LEU A 674 11.35 7.28 30.12
C LEU A 674 12.10 8.61 30.27
N TRP A 675 12.63 9.09 29.15
CA TRP A 675 13.24 10.40 29.02
C TRP A 675 12.35 11.30 28.16
N TYR A 676 12.17 12.56 28.54
CA TYR A 676 11.45 13.58 27.78
C TYR A 676 12.40 14.72 27.41
N THR A 677 12.73 14.83 26.13
CA THR A 677 13.72 15.81 25.64
C THR A 677 13.06 17.10 25.14
N GLY A 678 11.79 17.34 25.46
CA GLY A 678 11.04 18.54 25.06
C GLY A 678 10.20 18.37 23.80
N GLY A 679 9.28 19.32 23.59
CA GLY A 679 8.34 19.31 22.48
C GLY A 679 7.47 18.05 22.47
N SER A 680 7.63 17.22 21.45
CA SER A 680 6.92 15.93 21.32
C SER A 680 7.85 14.71 21.36
N HIS A 681 9.09 14.90 21.83
CA HIS A 681 10.14 13.89 21.77
C HIS A 681 10.34 13.23 23.13
N SER A 682 10.14 11.91 23.17
CA SER A 682 10.52 11.07 24.30
C SER A 682 11.43 9.94 23.86
N ILE A 683 12.21 9.38 24.78
CA ILE A 683 13.07 8.22 24.55
C ILE A 683 12.78 7.21 25.65
N VAL A 684 12.35 6.01 25.25
CA VAL A 684 12.22 4.89 26.18
C VAL A 684 13.50 4.07 26.17
N MET A 685 14.02 3.79 27.36
CA MET A 685 15.26 3.06 27.61
C MET A 685 14.94 1.74 28.29
N ALA A 686 15.61 0.66 27.90
CA ALA A 686 15.63 -0.63 28.60
C ALA A 686 17.06 -0.95 29.05
N THR A 687 17.19 -1.40 30.30
CA THR A 687 18.45 -1.83 30.92
C THR A 687 18.35 -3.27 31.44
N PRO A 688 19.49 -3.96 31.61
CA PRO A 688 19.50 -5.33 32.15
C PRO A 688 19.16 -5.39 33.65
N GLU A 689 19.46 -4.32 34.39
CA GLU A 689 19.20 -4.15 35.82
C GLU A 689 18.44 -2.84 36.07
N PRO A 690 17.78 -2.67 37.24
CA PRO A 690 17.12 -1.41 37.59
C PRO A 690 18.07 -0.22 37.50
N PHE A 691 17.68 0.82 36.75
CA PHE A 691 18.44 2.06 36.64
C PHE A 691 17.97 3.04 37.72
N GLY A 692 18.83 3.32 38.70
CA GLY A 692 18.51 4.16 39.86
C GLY A 692 19.28 5.48 39.89
N ASP A 693 19.14 6.21 41.00
CA ASP A 693 19.79 7.52 41.21
C ASP A 693 21.32 7.47 41.07
N ALA A 694 21.96 6.40 41.55
CA ALA A 694 23.41 6.25 41.45
C ALA A 694 23.88 6.14 39.99
N ASP A 695 23.13 5.41 39.16
CA ASP A 695 23.41 5.26 37.72
C ASP A 695 23.18 6.59 36.99
N LEU A 696 22.12 7.31 37.35
CA LEU A 696 21.84 8.65 36.84
C LEU A 696 22.98 9.60 37.17
N GLN A 697 23.42 9.68 38.43
CA GLN A 697 24.54 10.55 38.82
C GLN A 697 25.84 10.18 38.10
N ALA A 698 26.12 8.88 37.93
CA ALA A 698 27.28 8.41 37.16
C ALA A 698 27.18 8.79 35.67
N LEU A 699 26.00 8.67 35.06
CA LEU A 699 25.73 9.13 33.69
C LEU A 699 25.96 10.65 33.55
N LEU A 700 25.42 11.44 34.47
CA LEU A 700 25.55 12.91 34.46
C LEU A 700 27.01 13.36 34.60
N ALA A 701 27.80 12.71 35.46
CA ALA A 701 29.23 12.98 35.58
C ALA A 701 29.98 12.68 34.26
N ARG A 702 29.70 11.53 33.63
CA ARG A 702 30.30 11.12 32.35
C ARG A 702 29.98 12.10 31.21
N ILE A 703 28.78 12.69 31.20
CA ILE A 703 28.40 13.72 30.22
C ILE A 703 29.31 14.95 30.34
N ASP A 704 29.55 15.43 31.56
CA ASP A 704 30.37 16.62 31.78
C ASP A 704 31.85 16.39 31.47
N ASP A 705 32.33 15.15 31.63
CA ASP A 705 33.68 14.72 31.31
C ASP A 705 33.92 14.57 29.79
N MET A 706 32.86 14.44 28.98
CA MET A 706 32.97 14.28 27.54
C MET A 706 32.58 15.59 26.81
N PRO A 707 33.55 16.37 26.29
CA PRO A 707 33.30 17.73 25.77
C PRO A 707 32.24 17.79 24.67
N ARG A 708 32.19 16.76 23.82
CA ARG A 708 31.21 16.67 22.72
C ARG A 708 29.80 16.42 23.25
N ALA A 709 29.61 15.39 24.10
CA ALA A 709 28.32 15.12 24.71
C ALA A 709 27.83 16.30 25.55
N ARG A 710 28.72 16.95 26.32
CA ARG A 710 28.41 18.17 27.06
C ARG A 710 27.90 19.30 26.16
N LYS A 711 28.56 19.54 25.03
CA LYS A 711 28.14 20.56 24.05
C LYS A 711 26.81 20.21 23.40
N ASP A 712 26.66 18.97 22.97
CA ASP A 712 25.54 18.51 22.17
C ASP A 712 24.25 18.34 23.00
N LEU A 713 24.37 17.98 24.29
CA LEU A 713 23.24 17.75 25.20
C LEU A 713 22.95 18.91 26.15
N GLY A 714 23.82 19.93 26.24
CA GLY A 714 23.69 21.05 27.18
C GLY A 714 24.24 20.78 28.59
N GLY A 715 25.03 19.71 28.76
CA GLY A 715 25.65 19.31 30.03
C GLY A 715 24.73 18.55 30.99
N SER A 716 25.26 18.19 32.16
CA SER A 716 24.55 17.36 33.15
C SER A 716 23.22 17.96 33.61
N THR A 717 23.13 19.26 33.84
CA THR A 717 21.89 19.91 34.31
C THR A 717 20.75 19.78 33.29
N ALA A 718 21.05 19.95 32.00
CA ALA A 718 20.06 19.80 30.94
C ALA A 718 19.59 18.34 30.82
N VAL A 719 20.53 17.38 30.84
CA VAL A 719 20.19 15.95 30.73
C VAL A 719 19.42 15.45 31.95
N ALA A 720 19.73 15.94 33.15
CA ALA A 720 18.96 15.62 34.35
C ALA A 720 17.49 16.04 34.20
N ALA A 721 17.22 17.15 33.53
CA ALA A 721 15.85 17.60 33.24
C ALA A 721 15.13 16.75 32.19
N TYR A 722 15.85 15.91 31.43
CA TYR A 722 15.22 14.96 30.51
C TYR A 722 14.70 13.72 31.22
N PHE A 723 15.17 13.41 32.43
CA PHE A 723 14.67 12.26 33.16
C PHE A 723 13.20 12.49 33.53
N ALA A 724 12.29 11.69 32.96
CA ALA A 724 10.86 11.89 33.13
C ALA A 724 10.25 10.92 34.12
N LEU A 725 10.44 9.61 33.91
CA LEU A 725 9.87 8.56 34.77
C LEU A 725 10.86 7.41 34.94
N ASP A 726 11.06 7.00 36.19
CA ASP A 726 11.75 5.73 36.51
C ASP A 726 10.88 4.50 36.20
N ALA A 727 11.39 3.30 36.48
CA ALA A 727 10.69 2.06 36.18
C ALA A 727 9.37 1.87 36.96
N GLU A 728 9.28 2.35 38.20
CA GLU A 728 8.09 2.23 39.04
C GLU A 728 7.04 3.28 38.67
N GLN A 729 7.46 4.54 38.50
CA GLN A 729 6.62 5.64 38.04
C GLN A 729 6.06 5.36 36.64
N LEU A 730 6.88 4.86 35.73
CA LEU A 730 6.44 4.46 34.39
C LEU A 730 5.44 3.31 34.46
N ALA A 731 5.63 2.35 35.39
CA ALA A 731 4.66 1.27 35.60
C ALA A 731 3.29 1.79 36.05
N ALA A 732 3.28 2.73 37.00
CA ALA A 732 2.07 3.38 37.49
C ALA A 732 1.39 4.21 36.41
N TYR A 733 2.16 4.94 35.60
CA TYR A 733 1.66 5.78 34.50
C TYR A 733 0.95 4.96 33.42
N VAL A 734 1.56 3.87 32.95
CA VAL A 734 0.97 3.06 31.87
C VAL A 734 -0.25 2.26 32.35
N GLY A 735 -0.26 1.82 33.60
CA GLY A 735 -1.32 1.01 34.19
C GLY A 735 -1.59 -0.31 33.46
N GLU A 736 -2.69 -0.96 33.83
CA GLU A 736 -3.16 -2.21 33.22
C GLU A 736 -3.87 -1.98 31.88
N GLY A 737 -3.81 -2.95 30.97
CA GLY A 737 -4.56 -2.91 29.72
C GLY A 737 -3.97 -3.79 28.61
N GLY A 738 -4.51 -3.63 27.39
CA GLY A 738 -4.03 -4.37 26.21
C GLY A 738 -2.61 -4.00 25.80
N ILE A 739 -2.03 -4.79 24.88
CA ILE A 739 -0.71 -4.55 24.29
C ILE A 739 -0.77 -4.61 22.77
N VAL A 740 0.20 -3.99 22.12
CA VAL A 740 0.36 -3.95 20.67
C VAL A 740 0.98 -5.26 20.19
N ARG A 741 0.29 -5.96 19.29
CA ARG A 741 0.78 -7.20 18.67
C ARG A 741 0.66 -7.10 17.16
N ASP A 742 1.54 -7.75 16.41
CA ASP A 742 1.48 -7.80 14.94
C ASP A 742 0.06 -8.12 14.38
N ARG A 743 -0.71 -8.94 15.10
CA ARG A 743 -2.08 -9.36 14.71
C ARG A 743 -3.17 -8.32 15.04
N GLN A 744 -2.86 -7.32 15.86
CA GLN A 744 -3.75 -6.31 16.42
C GLN A 744 -2.98 -5.00 16.64
N VAL A 745 -2.86 -4.19 15.58
CA VAL A 745 -2.36 -2.81 15.72
C VAL A 745 -3.15 -1.89 14.80
N PHE A 746 -3.54 -0.73 15.31
CA PHE A 746 -3.88 0.40 14.47
C PHE A 746 -3.63 1.67 15.29
N PHE A 747 -2.59 2.44 14.96
CA PHE A 747 -2.40 3.77 15.53
C PHE A 747 -3.11 4.79 14.65
N ALA A 748 -4.05 5.52 15.24
CA ALA A 748 -4.76 6.59 14.54
C ALA A 748 -4.11 7.94 14.92
N PRO A 749 -3.73 8.76 13.95
CA PRO A 749 -3.30 10.11 14.26
C PRO A 749 -4.49 10.92 14.81
N VAL A 750 -4.23 11.68 15.86
CA VAL A 750 -5.17 12.57 16.54
C VAL A 750 -4.71 14.02 16.37
N ALA A 751 -5.59 15.00 16.55
CA ALA A 751 -5.16 16.40 16.62
C ALA A 751 -4.03 16.55 17.64
N ASP A 752 -3.03 17.40 17.36
CA ASP A 752 -1.89 17.60 18.25
C ASP A 752 -2.34 17.89 19.68
N ARG A 753 -2.18 16.88 20.54
CA ARG A 753 -2.41 16.91 21.99
C ARG A 753 -1.08 16.82 22.73
N VAL A 754 -0.02 17.37 22.12
CA VAL A 754 1.34 17.38 22.65
C VAL A 754 1.35 17.90 24.09
N PHE A 755 0.59 18.96 24.36
CA PHE A 755 0.46 19.54 25.69
C PHE A 755 -0.19 18.60 26.71
N GLU A 756 -1.22 17.83 26.32
CA GLU A 756 -1.91 16.90 27.25
C GLU A 756 -0.96 15.79 27.73
N ILE A 757 -0.19 15.19 26.82
CA ILE A 757 0.77 14.13 27.17
C ILE A 757 1.94 14.69 27.97
N ALA A 758 2.49 15.85 27.57
CA ALA A 758 3.59 16.48 28.30
C ALA A 758 3.18 16.89 29.72
N GLU A 759 1.99 17.45 29.91
CA GLU A 759 1.42 17.75 31.24
C GLU A 759 1.21 16.48 32.06
N SER A 760 0.65 15.44 31.46
CA SER A 760 0.43 14.15 32.12
C SER A 760 1.74 13.48 32.57
N LEU A 761 2.81 13.59 31.79
CA LEU A 761 4.15 13.12 32.17
C LEU A 761 4.73 13.93 33.33
N ALA A 762 4.58 15.26 33.31
CA ALA A 762 5.04 16.12 34.41
C ALA A 762 4.29 15.79 35.72
N ASP A 763 2.98 15.59 35.65
CA ASP A 763 2.16 15.17 36.79
C ASP A 763 2.58 13.79 37.32
N ALA A 764 2.88 12.85 36.43
CA ALA A 764 3.31 11.50 36.80
C ALA A 764 4.68 11.47 37.49
N GLY A 765 5.64 12.28 37.04
CA GLY A 765 6.97 12.36 37.66
C GLY A 765 7.00 13.10 38.99
N SER A 766 5.96 13.91 39.29
CA SER A 766 5.82 14.63 40.56
C SER A 766 5.26 13.79 41.72
N ARG A 767 4.73 12.60 41.41
CA ARG A 767 4.17 11.63 42.37
C ARG A 767 5.19 10.53 42.66
#